data_AF-A0AAV2BKK4-F1
#
_entry.id   AF-A0AAV2BKK4-F1
#
_cell.length_a   1.000
_cell.length_b   1.000
_cell.length_c   1.000
_cell.angle_alpha   90.00
_cell.angle_beta   90.00
_cell.angle_gamma   90.00
#
_symmetry.space_group_name_H-M   'P 1'
#
loop_
_entity.id
_entity.type
_entity.pdbx_description
1 polymer ?
#
loop_
_entity_poly.entity_id
_entity_poly.type
_entity_poly.pdbx_seq_one_letter_code
_entity_poly.pdbx_strand_id
1 'polypeptide(L)'
;MNIMRKLLVGHSRGAAMGEDPPQSTQHTALGLMHLHKLFSEFAHPPHPLSQTEQEQRLYNMLPLFCKVFGNCPSSDMIEKFTDILTFCQLVSRLMVSEIRRRASNQSTEAASCAIAKFLEISSTEEHSNGWMLLTAVNLLAAGSAPLVDIMTAASLPSTLVKCLYLFFDLPPIENPDDIEPDCEFSPKERRILLQKVFVQVLVRLCSHSGPAEELSRKDDLTLLFSAITSWCPAHNTVWRKSAAEVLMTLSRHGLSHSVVSYIHNKACIALCIENMQRVQELSPLEIVEMFVTVFCFLKDSSEVSQLILDDFRTCQGYIFLSEFLLRLEQNTSEEACEALRNIVLLIASLTSCGYIELKPSLASTGSLFQLPGFQLPHSSGSSVRNLQAFQVLQSVFMKAQTSYLCGLLLEAVSTVYHSDKANYFILESQHTLSQFSEKIHTKPPEIQEKFFKLLEFIIFDLNFVPCKEFISLSILLKTQNSTTCSILCLKSLLSILHSNSVFKDVYREVGLLEVLVTCLHRYAAILKEAFPDTSDEKPATWEIPEDQLTLGSLVMDALTALLNSNSSNASVFRESGGARCAHNMVPYHICRQAALGIVQQLVLSNGGDDDMGTLLGLMHTAPVLALDLKTHILKSLLYVLRESHRTRTVFRKVGGFVYVMSVLVSMEGCLAEPPKPPWNTVEKKEILVLLRTLFHTLAMAMRYEPANARFFASEICHTSLTDTVRLLGCFSNHISLDDCCEKVSTLPDDHVFHLIFSLTKDIKTGTVSNVPTPLISSCLIFRLLYDTATDAFDKPNIPNLSTPLHRVSSESKPQTPDSPPISSPNRRSGFTMNFSPPTPDPMIVHPGVVVSMHHLLPSIRYDASPQC
;
A
#
# COMPACT_ATOMS: atom_id res chain seq x y z
N MET A 1 3.71 -7.22 -52.50
CA MET A 1 4.53 -6.53 -51.47
C MET A 1 5.30 -5.30 -51.97
N ASN A 2 5.87 -5.28 -53.19
CA ASN A 2 6.57 -4.09 -53.72
C ASN A 2 5.66 -2.90 -54.08
N ILE A 3 4.39 -3.14 -54.41
CA ILE A 3 3.39 -2.11 -54.76
C ILE A 3 2.91 -1.34 -53.51
N MET A 4 2.63 -2.04 -52.40
CA MET A 4 2.31 -1.41 -51.12
C MET A 4 3.46 -0.53 -50.59
N ARG A 5 4.73 -0.89 -50.84
CA ARG A 5 5.88 -0.04 -50.50
C ARG A 5 5.94 1.27 -51.28
N LYS A 6 5.42 1.32 -52.51
CA LYS A 6 5.44 2.54 -53.33
C LYS A 6 4.32 3.53 -52.99
N LEU A 7 3.14 3.02 -52.60
CA LEU A 7 1.96 3.86 -52.33
C LEU A 7 1.80 4.31 -50.86
N LEU A 8 2.43 3.61 -49.90
CA LEU A 8 2.30 3.89 -48.45
C LEU A 8 3.47 4.67 -47.83
N VAL A 9 4.58 4.91 -48.55
CA VAL A 9 5.75 5.60 -47.98
C VAL A 9 5.59 7.12 -48.12
N GLY A 10 4.97 7.72 -47.08
CA GLY A 10 4.90 9.16 -46.88
C GLY A 10 5.23 9.58 -45.43
N HIS A 11 5.87 8.71 -44.65
CA HIS A 11 6.35 9.04 -43.31
C HIS A 11 7.86 8.86 -43.22
N SER A 12 8.50 9.99 -42.95
CA SER A 12 9.89 10.25 -42.58
C SER A 12 10.64 9.06 -41.97
N ARG A 13 11.59 8.49 -42.73
CA ARG A 13 12.77 7.84 -42.14
C ARG A 13 14.00 8.16 -42.98
N GLY A 14 15.04 8.60 -42.27
CA GLY A 14 16.27 9.16 -42.80
C GLY A 14 17.02 8.23 -43.74
N ALA A 15 17.82 8.89 -44.59
CA ALA A 15 18.70 8.33 -45.59
C ALA A 15 19.48 7.10 -45.10
N ALA A 16 19.31 6.00 -45.82
CA ALA A 16 20.33 4.97 -45.94
C ALA A 16 20.55 4.76 -47.43
N MET A 17 21.74 5.16 -47.90
CA MET A 17 22.18 5.02 -49.28
C MET A 17 22.30 3.54 -49.65
N GLY A 18 21.72 3.19 -50.79
CA GLY A 18 22.01 1.98 -51.55
C GLY A 18 21.79 2.33 -53.02
N GLU A 19 22.90 2.48 -53.75
CA GLU A 19 22.95 2.84 -55.16
C GLU A 19 22.32 1.75 -56.05
N ASP A 20 21.46 2.16 -56.97
CA ASP A 20 21.12 1.44 -58.21
C ASP A 20 20.86 2.48 -59.34
N PRO A 21 21.04 2.15 -60.64
CA PRO A 21 21.64 3.01 -61.69
C PRO A 21 20.68 4.01 -62.42
N PRO A 22 21.20 4.91 -63.32
CA PRO A 22 20.57 6.18 -63.72
C PRO A 22 19.50 6.11 -64.85
N GLN A 23 18.81 4.98 -65.04
CA GLN A 23 17.79 4.85 -66.09
C GLN A 23 16.42 5.43 -65.70
N SER A 24 16.10 5.54 -64.41
CA SER A 24 14.78 6.01 -63.95
C SER A 24 14.55 7.51 -64.15
N THR A 25 15.59 8.33 -63.99
CA THR A 25 15.51 9.80 -64.05
C THR A 25 15.23 10.36 -65.45
N GLN A 26 15.77 9.75 -66.51
CA GLN A 26 15.48 10.15 -67.89
C GLN A 26 14.03 9.83 -68.29
N HIS A 27 13.51 8.66 -67.91
CA HIS A 27 12.12 8.29 -68.16
C HIS A 27 11.13 9.18 -67.41
N THR A 28 11.44 9.57 -66.17
CA THR A 28 10.60 10.51 -65.40
C THR A 28 10.61 11.93 -65.99
N ALA A 29 11.77 12.41 -66.47
CA ALA A 29 11.88 13.73 -67.12
C ALA A 29 11.11 13.80 -68.44
N LEU A 30 11.19 12.75 -69.27
CA LEU A 30 10.42 12.61 -70.51
C LEU A 30 8.92 12.53 -70.22
N GLY A 31 8.51 11.78 -69.19
CA GLY A 31 7.12 11.71 -68.75
C GLY A 31 6.58 13.05 -68.27
N LEU A 32 7.39 13.84 -67.55
CA LEU A 32 7.04 15.18 -67.10
C LEU A 32 6.85 16.15 -68.29
N MET A 33 7.75 16.14 -69.28
CA MET A 33 7.60 16.94 -70.50
C MET A 33 6.33 16.58 -71.29
N HIS A 34 6.04 15.28 -71.38
CA HIS A 34 4.82 14.80 -72.03
C HIS A 34 3.56 15.27 -71.27
N LEU A 35 3.57 15.20 -69.93
CA LEU A 35 2.47 15.68 -69.10
C LEU A 35 2.24 17.18 -69.26
N HIS A 36 3.31 18.00 -69.27
CA HIS A 36 3.24 19.44 -69.53
C HIS A 36 2.61 19.73 -70.90
N LYS A 37 3.03 18.99 -71.94
CA LYS A 37 2.46 19.15 -73.29
C LYS A 37 0.97 18.81 -73.31
N LEU A 38 0.57 17.65 -72.78
CA LEU A 38 -0.83 17.24 -72.73
C LEU A 38 -1.69 18.23 -71.92
N PHE A 39 -1.17 18.72 -70.80
CA PHE A 39 -1.89 19.68 -69.98
C PHE A 39 -2.00 21.06 -70.65
N SER A 40 -0.97 21.51 -71.35
CA SER A 40 -1.02 22.75 -72.14
C SER A 40 -2.04 22.66 -73.29
N GLU A 41 -2.12 21.52 -73.97
CA GLU A 41 -3.12 21.25 -75.03
C GLU A 41 -4.54 21.11 -74.48
N PHE A 42 -4.67 20.66 -73.23
CA PHE A 42 -5.94 20.62 -72.50
C PHE A 42 -6.39 22.03 -72.06
N ALA A 43 -5.46 22.85 -71.54
CA ALA A 43 -5.74 24.20 -71.06
C ALA A 43 -6.02 25.20 -72.21
N HIS A 44 -5.41 24.99 -73.38
CA HIS A 44 -5.58 25.83 -74.56
C HIS A 44 -6.06 24.99 -75.77
N PRO A 45 -7.31 24.50 -75.74
CA PRO A 45 -7.78 23.62 -76.79
C PRO A 45 -8.03 24.40 -78.09
N PRO A 46 -7.76 23.82 -79.27
CA PRO A 46 -8.01 24.47 -80.56
C PRO A 46 -9.50 24.70 -80.85
N HIS A 47 -10.39 23.97 -80.16
CA HIS A 47 -11.84 24.13 -80.19
C HIS A 47 -12.42 23.98 -78.77
N PRO A 48 -13.59 24.58 -78.45
CA PRO A 48 -14.23 24.40 -77.15
C PRO A 48 -14.52 22.92 -76.92
N LEU A 49 -13.87 22.32 -75.90
CA LEU A 49 -14.06 20.91 -75.57
C LEU A 49 -15.41 20.69 -74.90
N SER A 50 -16.14 19.65 -75.32
CA SER A 50 -17.33 19.18 -74.60
C SER A 50 -16.95 18.62 -73.23
N GLN A 51 -17.89 18.57 -72.29
CA GLN A 51 -17.64 18.05 -70.93
C GLN A 51 -17.10 16.62 -70.95
N THR A 52 -17.64 15.75 -71.82
CA THR A 52 -17.17 14.37 -72.01
C THR A 52 -15.76 14.27 -72.57
N GLU A 53 -15.38 15.16 -73.50
CA GLU A 53 -14.01 15.19 -74.04
C GLU A 53 -13.00 15.72 -73.02
N GLN A 54 -13.41 16.69 -72.19
CA GLN A 54 -12.58 17.18 -71.08
C GLN A 54 -12.30 16.05 -70.08
N GLU A 55 -13.32 15.28 -69.69
CA GLU A 55 -13.18 14.13 -68.80
C GLU A 55 -12.25 13.07 -69.40
N GLN A 56 -12.46 12.67 -70.66
CA GLN A 56 -11.61 11.67 -71.34
C GLN A 56 -10.14 12.09 -71.43
N ARG A 57 -9.87 13.36 -71.79
CA ARG A 57 -8.49 13.87 -71.83
C ARG A 57 -7.86 13.86 -70.43
N LEU A 58 -8.64 14.20 -69.40
CA LEU A 58 -8.16 14.15 -68.02
C LEU A 58 -7.82 12.71 -67.61
N TYR A 59 -8.70 11.73 -67.90
CA TYR A 59 -8.43 10.31 -67.64
C TYR A 59 -7.15 9.82 -68.32
N ASN A 60 -6.89 10.21 -69.58
CA ASN A 60 -5.67 9.84 -70.30
C ASN A 60 -4.40 10.42 -69.66
N MET A 61 -4.49 11.54 -68.93
CA MET A 61 -3.35 12.15 -68.23
C MET A 61 -3.05 11.49 -66.88
N LEU A 62 -4.02 10.82 -66.23
CA LEU A 62 -3.88 10.26 -64.88
C LEU A 62 -2.80 9.14 -64.84
N PRO A 63 -2.82 8.13 -65.74
CA PRO A 63 -1.69 7.42 -66.30
C PRO A 63 -0.30 7.87 -65.90
N LEU A 64 0.03 8.89 -66.67
CA LEU A 64 1.32 9.52 -66.76
C LEU A 64 1.62 10.33 -65.50
N PHE A 65 0.63 11.04 -64.95
CA PHE A 65 0.78 11.78 -63.71
C PHE A 65 1.21 10.85 -62.56
N CYS A 66 0.48 9.76 -62.33
CA CYS A 66 0.80 8.81 -61.26
C CYS A 66 2.16 8.14 -61.45
N LYS A 67 2.56 7.86 -62.70
CA LYS A 67 3.89 7.29 -63.01
C LYS A 67 5.04 8.28 -62.77
N VAL A 68 4.84 9.54 -63.12
CA VAL A 68 5.85 10.62 -62.94
C VAL A 68 6.01 10.97 -61.47
N PHE A 69 4.91 11.12 -60.74
CA PHE A 69 4.92 11.60 -59.36
C PHE A 69 4.90 10.50 -58.29
N GLY A 70 4.65 9.23 -58.67
CA GLY A 70 4.58 8.12 -57.72
C GLY A 70 5.88 7.84 -56.95
N ASN A 71 7.04 8.22 -57.50
CA ASN A 71 8.35 8.10 -56.83
C ASN A 71 8.97 9.47 -56.48
N CYS A 72 8.23 10.57 -56.65
CA CYS A 72 8.72 11.92 -56.41
C CYS A 72 8.37 12.34 -54.96
N PRO A 73 9.28 12.99 -54.22
CA PRO A 73 8.93 13.63 -52.95
C PRO A 73 7.79 14.62 -53.18
N SER A 74 6.81 14.65 -52.27
CA SER A 74 5.62 15.51 -52.41
C SER A 74 5.93 17.00 -52.29
N SER A 75 7.07 17.37 -51.68
CA SER A 75 7.61 18.74 -51.64
C SER A 75 7.93 19.30 -53.02
N ASP A 76 8.39 18.46 -53.94
CA ASP A 76 8.93 18.88 -55.24
C ASP A 76 7.84 18.99 -56.32
N MET A 77 6.61 18.60 -55.99
CA MET A 77 5.50 18.51 -56.94
C MET A 77 5.18 19.86 -57.58
N ILE A 78 5.12 20.93 -56.76
CA ILE A 78 4.83 22.29 -57.21
C ILE A 78 5.97 22.84 -58.08
N GLU A 79 7.22 22.52 -57.72
CA GLU A 79 8.39 22.99 -58.47
C GLU A 79 8.50 22.31 -59.84
N LYS A 80 8.18 21.02 -59.94
CA LYS A 80 8.29 20.24 -61.18
C LYS A 80 7.10 20.43 -62.12
N PHE A 81 5.92 20.73 -61.60
CA PHE A 81 4.72 20.96 -62.40
C PHE A 81 4.01 22.23 -61.94
N THR A 82 4.33 23.33 -62.61
CA THR A 82 3.84 24.68 -62.28
C THR A 82 2.32 24.79 -62.31
N ASP A 83 1.65 24.01 -63.16
CA ASP A 83 0.19 24.00 -63.30
C ASP A 83 -0.52 23.03 -62.33
N ILE A 84 0.20 22.47 -61.36
CA ILE A 84 -0.35 21.44 -60.47
C ILE A 84 -1.58 21.91 -59.67
N LEU A 85 -1.67 23.19 -59.32
CA LEU A 85 -2.82 23.74 -58.59
C LEU A 85 -4.10 23.63 -59.44
N THR A 86 -4.02 24.04 -60.70
CA THR A 86 -5.15 23.94 -61.66
C THR A 86 -5.47 22.48 -61.95
N PHE A 87 -4.44 21.65 -62.16
CA PHE A 87 -4.63 20.21 -62.35
C PHE A 87 -5.32 19.56 -61.14
N CYS A 88 -4.89 19.89 -59.93
CA CYS A 88 -5.48 19.43 -58.68
C CYS A 88 -6.96 19.81 -58.58
N GLN A 89 -7.32 21.04 -58.97
CA GLN A 89 -8.71 21.49 -58.99
C GLN A 89 -9.57 20.65 -59.95
N LEU A 90 -9.07 20.37 -61.15
CA LEU A 90 -9.76 19.59 -62.17
C LEU A 90 -9.93 18.13 -61.74
N VAL A 91 -8.87 17.51 -61.25
CA VAL A 91 -8.87 16.13 -60.73
C VAL A 91 -9.83 16.00 -59.54
N SER A 92 -9.82 16.96 -58.62
CA SER A 92 -10.74 16.96 -57.47
C SER A 92 -12.20 17.11 -57.89
N ARG A 93 -12.49 18.01 -58.83
CA ARG A 93 -13.85 18.18 -59.40
C ARG A 93 -14.32 16.94 -60.16
N LEU A 94 -13.43 16.29 -60.91
CA LEU A 94 -13.73 15.04 -61.59
C LEU A 94 -14.11 13.98 -60.56
N MET A 95 -13.30 13.77 -59.52
CA MET A 95 -13.58 12.80 -58.45
C MET A 95 -14.94 13.04 -57.79
N VAL A 96 -15.22 14.29 -57.40
CA VAL A 96 -16.50 14.66 -56.79
C VAL A 96 -17.67 14.43 -57.75
N SER A 97 -17.54 14.77 -59.02
CA SER A 97 -18.59 14.60 -60.03
C SER A 97 -18.87 13.11 -60.30
N GLU A 98 -17.82 12.29 -60.37
CA GLU A 98 -17.92 10.85 -60.63
C GLU A 98 -18.58 10.08 -59.47
N ILE A 99 -18.25 10.43 -58.23
CA ILE A 99 -18.90 9.86 -57.04
C ILE A 99 -20.37 10.29 -57.00
N ARG A 100 -20.67 11.58 -57.18
CA ARG A 100 -22.06 12.08 -57.18
C ARG A 100 -22.90 11.48 -58.30
N ARG A 101 -22.34 11.31 -59.49
CA ARG A 101 -23.02 10.69 -60.64
C ARG A 101 -23.45 9.26 -60.30
N ARG A 102 -22.60 8.49 -59.63
CA ARG A 102 -22.91 7.10 -59.21
C ARG A 102 -23.82 7.03 -58.00
N ALA A 103 -23.77 8.02 -57.11
CA ALA A 103 -24.68 8.11 -55.98
C ALA A 103 -26.10 8.55 -56.37
N SER A 104 -26.27 9.23 -57.52
CA SER A 104 -27.56 9.78 -57.92
C SER A 104 -28.58 8.72 -58.33
N ASN A 105 -29.80 8.81 -57.81
CA ASN A 105 -30.99 8.03 -58.19
C ASN A 105 -30.91 6.51 -57.95
N GLN A 106 -30.22 6.06 -56.90
CA GLN A 106 -30.11 4.64 -56.52
C GLN A 106 -30.37 4.43 -55.01
N SER A 107 -30.65 3.19 -54.59
CA SER A 107 -30.64 2.83 -53.16
C SER A 107 -29.24 2.99 -52.57
N THR A 108 -29.12 3.09 -51.24
CA THR A 108 -27.82 3.27 -50.57
C THR A 108 -26.86 2.12 -50.88
N GLU A 109 -27.36 0.87 -50.88
CA GLU A 109 -26.61 -0.32 -51.28
C GLU A 109 -26.12 -0.25 -52.74
N ALA A 110 -27.00 0.06 -53.69
CA ALA A 110 -26.64 0.13 -55.11
C ALA A 110 -25.64 1.26 -55.39
N ALA A 111 -25.83 2.42 -54.75
CA ALA A 111 -24.89 3.54 -54.80
C ALA A 111 -23.52 3.14 -54.25
N SER A 112 -23.48 2.49 -53.07
CA SER A 112 -22.23 2.02 -52.45
C SER A 112 -21.48 1.04 -53.36
N CYS A 113 -22.19 0.09 -53.97
CA CYS A 113 -21.64 -0.88 -54.92
C CYS A 113 -21.10 -0.22 -56.18
N ALA A 114 -21.85 0.72 -56.76
CA ALA A 114 -21.44 1.42 -57.98
C ALA A 114 -20.15 2.23 -57.74
N ILE A 115 -20.06 2.91 -56.60
CA ILE A 115 -18.87 3.69 -56.23
C ILE A 115 -17.68 2.76 -55.94
N ALA A 116 -17.87 1.70 -55.14
CA ALA A 116 -16.81 0.75 -54.83
C ALA A 116 -16.27 0.07 -56.10
N LYS A 117 -17.16 -0.43 -56.98
CA LYS A 117 -16.76 -1.06 -58.25
C LYS A 117 -15.97 -0.11 -59.17
N PHE A 118 -16.26 1.19 -59.14
CA PHE A 118 -15.53 2.17 -59.93
C PHE A 118 -14.14 2.47 -59.36
N LEU A 119 -14.03 2.55 -58.03
CA LEU A 119 -12.77 2.86 -57.37
C LEU A 119 -11.86 1.65 -57.21
N GLU A 120 -12.38 0.42 -57.29
CA GLU A 120 -11.59 -0.81 -57.30
C GLU A 120 -10.81 -1.00 -58.61
N ILE A 121 -9.71 -1.76 -58.53
CA ILE A 121 -8.91 -2.15 -59.70
C ILE A 121 -9.69 -3.20 -60.51
N SER A 122 -10.04 -2.93 -61.77
CA SER A 122 -10.88 -3.84 -62.55
C SER A 122 -10.12 -5.03 -63.17
N SER A 123 -8.94 -4.78 -63.75
CA SER A 123 -8.11 -5.79 -64.43
C SER A 123 -6.62 -5.50 -64.26
N THR A 124 -6.16 -4.33 -64.73
CA THR A 124 -4.81 -3.79 -64.50
C THR A 124 -4.88 -2.37 -63.93
N GLU A 125 -3.84 -1.92 -63.23
CA GLU A 125 -3.79 -0.59 -62.59
C GLU A 125 -4.04 0.54 -63.61
N GLU A 126 -3.34 0.51 -64.75
CA GLU A 126 -3.33 1.61 -65.74
C GLU A 126 -4.64 1.75 -66.53
N HIS A 127 -5.47 0.69 -66.61
CA HIS A 127 -6.75 0.71 -67.35
C HIS A 127 -7.94 1.06 -66.46
N SER A 128 -7.74 1.12 -65.14
CA SER A 128 -8.78 1.37 -64.16
C SER A 128 -8.94 2.87 -63.91
N ASN A 129 -9.81 3.52 -64.70
CA ASN A 129 -10.02 4.97 -64.64
C ASN A 129 -10.28 5.51 -63.22
N GLY A 130 -11.12 4.83 -62.43
CA GLY A 130 -11.43 5.26 -61.05
C GLY A 130 -10.29 5.01 -60.06
N TRP A 131 -9.58 3.88 -60.18
CA TRP A 131 -8.38 3.61 -59.36
C TRP A 131 -7.27 4.62 -59.64
N MET A 132 -7.03 4.95 -60.91
CA MET A 132 -6.04 5.96 -61.30
C MET A 132 -6.41 7.34 -60.79
N LEU A 133 -7.71 7.68 -60.81
CA LEU A 133 -8.21 8.92 -60.23
C LEU A 133 -8.01 8.97 -58.71
N LEU A 134 -8.32 7.89 -57.99
CA LEU A 134 -8.08 7.78 -56.55
C LEU A 134 -6.58 7.89 -56.22
N THR A 135 -5.73 7.26 -57.02
CA THR A 135 -4.27 7.30 -56.85
C THR A 135 -3.71 8.70 -57.09
N ALA A 136 -4.18 9.40 -58.15
CA ALA A 136 -3.78 10.78 -58.42
C ALA A 136 -4.22 11.72 -57.29
N VAL A 137 -5.45 11.57 -56.80
CA VAL A 137 -5.95 12.29 -55.62
C VAL A 137 -5.09 11.99 -54.38
N ASN A 138 -4.71 10.73 -54.14
CA ASN A 138 -3.87 10.35 -53.01
C ASN A 138 -2.49 11.03 -53.06
N LEU A 139 -1.87 11.09 -54.24
CA LEU A 139 -0.60 11.77 -54.46
C LEU A 139 -0.72 13.28 -54.23
N LEU A 140 -1.79 13.91 -54.75
CA LEU A 140 -2.06 15.33 -54.56
C LEU A 140 -2.33 15.69 -53.09
N ALA A 141 -3.06 14.82 -52.36
CA ALA A 141 -3.33 14.98 -50.93
C ALA A 141 -2.07 14.88 -50.05
N ALA A 142 -0.98 14.26 -50.54
CA ALA A 142 0.31 14.26 -49.86
C ALA A 142 1.14 15.53 -50.08
N GLY A 143 0.68 16.41 -50.98
CA GLY A 143 1.32 17.68 -51.28
C GLY A 143 1.15 18.72 -50.17
N SER A 144 1.61 19.94 -50.42
CA SER A 144 1.53 21.06 -49.48
C SER A 144 0.10 21.58 -49.26
N ALA A 145 -0.13 22.31 -48.17
CA ALA A 145 -1.43 22.88 -47.79
C ALA A 145 -2.25 23.55 -48.93
N PRO A 146 -1.68 24.33 -49.87
CA PRO A 146 -2.46 24.91 -50.99
C PRO A 146 -3.20 23.88 -51.86
N LEU A 147 -2.64 22.68 -52.03
CA LEU A 147 -3.31 21.61 -52.77
C LEU A 147 -4.51 21.08 -51.99
N VAL A 148 -4.35 20.91 -50.68
CA VAL A 148 -5.44 20.50 -49.77
C VAL A 148 -6.55 21.55 -49.73
N ASP A 149 -6.21 22.84 -49.74
CA ASP A 149 -7.20 23.93 -49.80
C ASP A 149 -8.02 23.89 -51.09
N ILE A 150 -7.39 23.60 -52.24
CA ILE A 150 -8.07 23.42 -53.52
C ILE A 150 -9.01 22.21 -53.48
N MET A 151 -8.55 21.09 -52.94
CA MET A 151 -9.35 19.87 -52.77
C MET A 151 -10.55 20.13 -51.85
N THR A 152 -10.35 20.89 -50.78
CA THR A 152 -11.38 21.32 -49.83
C THR A 152 -12.41 22.23 -50.50
N ALA A 153 -11.97 23.24 -51.25
CA ALA A 153 -12.85 24.12 -52.03
C ALA A 153 -13.66 23.35 -53.09
N ALA A 154 -13.07 22.28 -53.66
CA ALA A 154 -13.74 21.39 -54.60
C ALA A 154 -14.75 20.44 -53.93
N SER A 155 -14.95 20.49 -52.62
CA SER A 155 -15.88 19.63 -51.86
C SER A 155 -15.46 18.17 -51.72
N LEU A 156 -14.16 17.89 -51.86
CA LEU A 156 -13.67 16.52 -51.87
C LEU A 156 -13.78 15.83 -50.50
N PRO A 157 -13.36 16.41 -49.35
CA PRO A 157 -13.47 15.77 -48.04
C PRO A 157 -14.91 15.36 -47.70
N SER A 158 -15.86 16.29 -47.81
CA SER A 158 -17.30 16.06 -47.67
C SER A 158 -17.82 14.89 -48.54
N THR A 159 -17.42 14.83 -49.81
CA THR A 159 -17.87 13.77 -50.72
C THR A 159 -17.29 12.41 -50.35
N LEU A 160 -16.04 12.36 -49.90
CA LEU A 160 -15.39 11.13 -49.45
C LEU A 160 -15.95 10.63 -48.11
N VAL A 161 -16.29 11.53 -47.17
CA VAL A 161 -16.95 11.14 -45.90
C VAL A 161 -18.34 10.56 -46.15
N LYS A 162 -19.14 11.15 -47.05
CA LYS A 162 -20.42 10.57 -47.47
C LYS A 162 -20.25 9.19 -48.10
N CYS A 163 -19.24 9.04 -48.96
CA CYS A 163 -18.91 7.76 -49.57
C CYS A 163 -18.49 6.71 -48.52
N LEU A 164 -17.69 7.10 -47.52
CA LEU A 164 -17.31 6.23 -46.41
C LEU A 164 -18.53 5.74 -45.63
N TYR A 165 -19.49 6.64 -45.37
CA TYR A 165 -20.75 6.29 -44.70
C TYR A 165 -21.57 5.31 -45.54
N LEU A 166 -21.67 5.52 -46.85
CA LEU A 166 -22.36 4.59 -47.76
C LEU A 166 -21.72 3.20 -47.82
N PHE A 167 -20.40 3.09 -47.60
CA PHE A 167 -19.71 1.79 -47.60
C PHE A 167 -20.11 0.86 -46.46
N PHE A 168 -20.89 1.33 -45.48
CA PHE A 168 -21.50 0.47 -44.46
C PHE A 168 -22.61 -0.42 -45.02
N ASP A 169 -23.20 -0.04 -46.16
CA ASP A 169 -24.24 -0.80 -46.86
C ASP A 169 -23.65 -1.73 -47.95
N LEU A 170 -22.33 -1.93 -48.00
CA LEU A 170 -21.72 -2.83 -48.97
C LEU A 170 -22.08 -4.30 -48.65
N PRO A 171 -22.50 -5.09 -49.66
CA PRO A 171 -22.76 -6.51 -49.50
C PRO A 171 -21.45 -7.30 -49.27
N PRO A 172 -21.55 -8.52 -48.72
CA PRO A 172 -20.40 -9.41 -48.59
C PRO A 172 -19.80 -9.70 -49.97
N ILE A 173 -18.47 -9.89 -50.02
CA ILE A 173 -17.76 -10.18 -51.26
C ILE A 173 -18.09 -11.62 -51.68
N GLU A 174 -18.66 -11.78 -52.86
CA GLU A 174 -18.86 -13.08 -53.51
C GLU A 174 -17.51 -13.61 -54.01
N ASN A 175 -17.22 -14.91 -53.78
CA ASN A 175 -15.99 -15.58 -54.22
C ASN A 175 -14.68 -14.81 -53.91
N PRO A 176 -14.36 -14.62 -52.61
CA PRO A 176 -13.33 -13.65 -52.19
C PRO A 176 -11.91 -13.97 -52.65
N ASP A 177 -11.60 -15.25 -52.88
CA ASP A 177 -10.26 -15.74 -53.20
C ASP A 177 -10.12 -16.16 -54.68
N ASP A 178 -11.20 -16.11 -55.46
CA ASP A 178 -11.17 -16.47 -56.89
C ASP A 178 -10.57 -15.34 -57.72
N ILE A 179 -9.49 -15.64 -58.43
CA ILE A 179 -8.84 -14.70 -59.34
C ILE A 179 -9.38 -14.94 -60.74
N GLU A 180 -10.09 -13.94 -61.29
CA GLU A 180 -10.54 -13.96 -62.68
C GLU A 180 -9.33 -14.01 -63.63
N PRO A 181 -9.41 -14.72 -64.78
CA PRO A 181 -8.26 -15.01 -65.65
C PRO A 181 -7.55 -13.77 -66.24
N ASP A 182 -8.16 -12.58 -66.16
CA ASP A 182 -7.63 -11.30 -66.65
C ASP A 182 -7.31 -10.29 -65.52
N CYS A 183 -7.33 -10.73 -64.26
CA CYS A 183 -7.18 -9.86 -63.08
C CYS A 183 -5.94 -10.23 -62.26
N GLU A 184 -5.15 -9.22 -61.86
CA GLU A 184 -3.95 -9.45 -61.02
C GLU A 184 -4.25 -9.69 -59.54
N PHE A 185 -5.46 -9.32 -59.08
CA PHE A 185 -5.83 -9.28 -57.67
C PHE A 185 -7.17 -9.96 -57.43
N SER A 186 -7.31 -10.66 -56.30
CA SER A 186 -8.62 -11.21 -55.92
C SER A 186 -9.62 -10.09 -55.54
N PRO A 187 -10.94 -10.34 -55.58
CA PRO A 187 -11.95 -9.37 -55.13
C PRO A 187 -11.69 -8.86 -53.69
N LYS A 188 -11.21 -9.74 -52.81
CA LYS A 188 -10.81 -9.39 -51.44
C LYS A 188 -9.59 -8.46 -51.40
N GLU A 189 -8.55 -8.76 -52.18
CA GLU A 189 -7.36 -7.92 -52.25
C GLU A 189 -7.68 -6.53 -52.83
N ARG A 190 -8.51 -6.47 -53.87
CA ARG A 190 -9.02 -5.21 -54.44
C ARG A 190 -9.75 -4.36 -53.40
N ARG A 191 -10.64 -4.96 -52.61
CA ARG A 191 -11.37 -4.24 -51.55
C ARG A 191 -10.44 -3.73 -50.45
N ILE A 192 -9.44 -4.52 -50.04
CA ILE A 192 -8.44 -4.10 -49.04
C ILE A 192 -7.58 -2.95 -49.58
N LEU A 193 -7.15 -3.01 -50.84
CA LEU A 193 -6.39 -1.96 -51.49
C LEU A 193 -7.20 -0.65 -51.59
N LEU A 194 -8.46 -0.75 -52.01
CA LEU A 194 -9.39 0.37 -51.99
C LEU A 194 -9.48 0.98 -50.60
N GLN A 195 -9.77 0.17 -49.58
CA GLN A 195 -9.90 0.64 -48.21
C GLN A 195 -8.64 1.38 -47.73
N LYS A 196 -7.45 0.80 -47.94
CA LYS A 196 -6.19 1.45 -47.54
C LYS A 196 -5.95 2.79 -48.23
N VAL A 197 -6.06 2.85 -49.56
CA VAL A 197 -5.79 4.10 -50.30
C VAL A 197 -6.87 5.13 -50.01
N PHE A 198 -8.13 4.73 -49.93
CA PHE A 198 -9.26 5.61 -49.63
C PHE A 198 -9.12 6.27 -48.26
N VAL A 199 -8.81 5.48 -47.23
CA VAL A 199 -8.55 6.00 -45.88
C VAL A 199 -7.31 6.88 -45.85
N GLN A 200 -6.24 6.48 -46.54
CA GLN A 200 -5.03 7.28 -46.63
C GLN A 200 -5.29 8.68 -47.21
N VAL A 201 -6.15 8.81 -48.23
CA VAL A 201 -6.57 10.10 -48.77
C VAL A 201 -7.29 10.92 -47.70
N LEU A 202 -8.32 10.34 -47.05
CA LEU A 202 -9.08 11.02 -46.02
C LEU A 202 -8.21 11.46 -44.84
N VAL A 203 -7.29 10.62 -44.37
CA VAL A 203 -6.33 10.93 -43.31
C VAL A 203 -5.40 12.07 -43.73
N ARG A 204 -4.85 12.05 -44.95
CA ARG A 204 -3.98 13.14 -45.45
C ARG A 204 -4.71 14.48 -45.53
N LEU A 205 -5.95 14.47 -46.03
CA LEU A 205 -6.80 15.66 -46.05
C LEU A 205 -7.08 16.14 -44.62
N CYS A 206 -7.61 15.26 -43.78
CA CYS A 206 -8.00 15.58 -42.40
C CYS A 206 -6.83 15.88 -41.45
N SER A 207 -5.57 15.73 -41.90
CA SER A 207 -4.39 16.23 -41.20
C SER A 207 -4.23 17.76 -41.28
N HIS A 208 -5.17 18.45 -41.92
CA HIS A 208 -5.24 19.90 -42.03
C HIS A 208 -6.57 20.41 -41.46
N SER A 209 -6.59 21.65 -40.97
CA SER A 209 -7.78 22.27 -40.37
C SER A 209 -8.89 22.59 -41.38
N GLY A 210 -8.54 22.98 -42.62
CA GLY A 210 -9.50 23.36 -43.67
C GLY A 210 -10.57 22.31 -43.97
N PRO A 211 -10.21 21.04 -44.19
CA PRO A 211 -11.17 19.94 -44.35
C PRO A 211 -12.14 19.77 -43.18
N ALA A 212 -11.69 19.91 -41.93
CA ALA A 212 -12.55 19.80 -40.76
C ALA A 212 -13.62 20.91 -40.75
N GLU A 213 -13.22 22.14 -41.08
CA GLU A 213 -14.13 23.27 -41.21
C GLU A 213 -15.11 23.11 -42.36
N GLU A 214 -14.67 22.58 -43.51
CA GLU A 214 -15.55 22.26 -44.63
C GLU A 214 -16.60 21.22 -44.28
N LEU A 215 -16.19 20.14 -43.60
CA LEU A 215 -17.10 19.10 -43.11
C LEU A 215 -18.15 19.66 -42.13
N SER A 216 -17.74 20.55 -41.23
CA SER A 216 -18.67 21.24 -40.31
C SER A 216 -19.64 22.17 -41.05
N ARG A 217 -19.16 22.94 -42.04
CA ARG A 217 -19.98 23.88 -42.81
C ARG A 217 -21.03 23.17 -43.67
N LYS A 218 -20.75 21.93 -44.08
CA LYS A 218 -21.61 21.13 -44.94
C LYS A 218 -22.49 20.12 -44.23
N ASP A 219 -22.44 20.09 -42.91
CA ASP A 219 -23.21 19.17 -42.07
C ASP A 219 -22.85 17.68 -42.26
N ASP A 220 -21.60 17.40 -42.65
CA ASP A 220 -21.15 16.04 -42.99
C ASP A 220 -20.28 15.42 -41.89
N LEU A 221 -19.76 16.22 -40.96
CA LEU A 221 -18.94 15.73 -39.84
C LEU A 221 -19.74 14.81 -38.91
N THR A 222 -21.04 15.03 -38.76
CA THR A 222 -21.96 14.18 -37.97
C THR A 222 -22.01 12.75 -38.50
N LEU A 223 -21.81 12.54 -39.80
CA LEU A 223 -21.77 11.21 -40.42
C LEU A 223 -20.61 10.37 -39.88
N LEU A 224 -19.46 10.98 -39.54
CA LEU A 224 -18.35 10.25 -38.94
C LEU A 224 -18.69 9.79 -37.51
N PHE A 225 -19.31 10.65 -36.70
CA PHE A 225 -19.77 10.29 -35.35
C PHE A 225 -20.85 9.20 -35.38
N SER A 226 -21.75 9.25 -36.37
CA SER A 226 -22.70 8.18 -36.62
C SER A 226 -21.97 6.90 -37.04
N ALA A 227 -21.04 6.97 -38.00
CA ALA A 227 -20.33 5.81 -38.53
C ALA A 227 -19.57 5.03 -37.45
N ILE A 228 -18.90 5.71 -36.52
CA ILE A 228 -18.09 5.04 -35.48
C ILE A 228 -18.95 4.30 -34.44
N THR A 229 -20.24 4.65 -34.29
CA THR A 229 -21.15 4.08 -33.29
C THR A 229 -22.36 3.35 -33.85
N SER A 230 -22.54 3.37 -35.18
CA SER A 230 -23.62 2.65 -35.84
C SER A 230 -23.33 1.15 -35.86
N TRP A 231 -24.38 0.36 -35.74
CA TRP A 231 -24.31 -1.08 -36.00
C TRP A 231 -23.92 -1.30 -37.47
N CYS A 232 -23.00 -2.24 -37.70
CA CYS A 232 -22.64 -2.66 -39.05
C CYS A 232 -22.37 -4.18 -39.08
N PRO A 233 -22.64 -4.85 -40.20
CA PRO A 233 -22.28 -6.25 -40.37
C PRO A 233 -20.78 -6.51 -40.17
N ALA A 234 -20.41 -7.71 -39.72
CA ALA A 234 -19.03 -8.07 -39.39
C ALA A 234 -18.03 -7.79 -40.54
N HIS A 235 -18.44 -8.00 -41.80
CA HIS A 235 -17.59 -7.75 -42.98
C HIS A 235 -17.32 -6.26 -43.25
N ASN A 236 -18.16 -5.36 -42.73
CA ASN A 236 -18.01 -3.90 -42.88
C ASN A 236 -17.33 -3.22 -41.68
N THR A 237 -16.94 -3.98 -40.65
CA THR A 237 -16.19 -3.47 -39.48
C THR A 237 -14.92 -2.71 -39.86
N VAL A 238 -14.28 -3.08 -40.98
CA VAL A 238 -13.11 -2.37 -41.52
C VAL A 238 -13.40 -0.91 -41.88
N TRP A 239 -14.61 -0.60 -42.35
CA TRP A 239 -15.04 0.77 -42.65
C TRP A 239 -15.36 1.56 -41.39
N ARG A 240 -15.88 0.91 -40.33
CA ARG A 240 -16.02 1.53 -39.00
C ARG A 240 -14.69 1.92 -38.40
N LYS A 241 -13.70 1.02 -38.45
CA LYS A 241 -12.31 1.30 -38.06
C LYS A 241 -11.70 2.44 -38.86
N SER A 242 -12.02 2.49 -40.15
CA SER A 242 -11.57 3.55 -41.07
C SER A 242 -12.18 4.91 -40.71
N ALA A 243 -13.48 4.97 -40.38
CA ALA A 243 -14.13 6.18 -39.89
C ALA A 243 -13.53 6.66 -38.56
N ALA A 244 -13.19 5.72 -37.66
CA ALA A 244 -12.53 6.04 -36.40
C ALA A 244 -11.13 6.64 -36.62
N GLU A 245 -10.33 6.10 -37.54
CA GLU A 245 -9.01 6.63 -37.91
C GLU A 245 -9.08 8.06 -38.46
N VAL A 246 -10.06 8.32 -39.35
CA VAL A 246 -10.30 9.67 -39.90
C VAL A 246 -10.73 10.63 -38.79
N LEU A 247 -11.62 10.21 -37.90
CA LEU A 247 -12.09 11.04 -36.78
C LEU A 247 -10.97 11.34 -35.77
N MET A 248 -10.11 10.37 -35.46
CA MET A 248 -8.91 10.57 -34.64
C MET A 248 -7.89 11.51 -35.29
N THR A 249 -7.79 11.51 -36.62
CA THR A 249 -6.93 12.44 -37.34
C THR A 249 -7.49 13.87 -37.28
N LEU A 250 -8.81 14.02 -37.48
CA LEU A 250 -9.51 15.30 -37.32
C LEU A 250 -9.38 15.85 -35.89
N SER A 251 -9.42 14.99 -34.89
CA SER A 251 -9.22 15.33 -33.48
C SER A 251 -7.87 16.03 -33.25
N ARG A 252 -6.79 15.52 -33.84
CA ARG A 252 -5.44 16.06 -33.63
C ARG A 252 -5.14 17.34 -34.40
N HIS A 253 -5.73 17.50 -35.58
CA HIS A 253 -5.33 18.56 -36.52
C HIS A 253 -6.46 19.53 -36.92
N GLY A 254 -7.71 19.15 -36.68
CA GLY A 254 -8.91 19.81 -37.21
C GLY A 254 -9.80 20.51 -36.18
N LEU A 255 -9.43 20.53 -34.90
CA LEU A 255 -10.25 21.12 -33.83
C LEU A 255 -10.13 22.65 -33.77
N SER A 256 -10.75 23.35 -34.72
CA SER A 256 -10.95 24.81 -34.63
C SER A 256 -12.21 25.16 -33.82
N HIS A 257 -12.33 26.41 -33.37
CA HIS A 257 -13.50 26.87 -32.61
C HIS A 257 -14.83 26.65 -33.35
N SER A 258 -14.86 26.79 -34.67
CA SER A 258 -16.07 26.52 -35.47
C SER A 258 -16.43 25.03 -35.48
N VAL A 259 -15.44 24.14 -35.55
CA VAL A 259 -15.66 22.69 -35.52
C VAL A 259 -16.16 22.25 -34.16
N VAL A 260 -15.55 22.75 -33.07
CA VAL A 260 -16.00 22.48 -31.69
C VAL A 260 -17.43 22.99 -31.47
N SER A 261 -17.76 24.20 -31.94
CA SER A 261 -19.11 24.76 -31.83
C SER A 261 -20.13 23.95 -32.64
N TYR A 262 -19.76 23.49 -33.85
CA TYR A 262 -20.61 22.62 -34.64
C TYR A 262 -20.93 21.31 -33.92
N ILE A 263 -19.91 20.65 -33.34
CA ILE A 263 -20.06 19.39 -32.62
C ILE A 263 -21.04 19.52 -31.45
N HIS A 264 -20.91 20.61 -30.68
CA HIS A 264 -21.83 20.96 -29.60
C HIS A 264 -23.26 21.15 -30.12
N ASN A 265 -23.44 22.03 -31.12
CA ASN A 265 -24.76 22.36 -31.67
C ASN A 265 -25.48 21.16 -32.30
N LYS A 266 -24.73 20.21 -32.87
CA LYS A 266 -25.26 18.99 -33.48
C LYS A 266 -25.32 17.81 -32.51
N ALA A 267 -24.96 18.01 -31.25
CA ALA A 267 -24.98 17.01 -30.18
C ALA A 267 -24.28 15.69 -30.57
N CYS A 268 -23.15 15.77 -31.28
CA CYS A 268 -22.52 14.56 -31.84
C CYS A 268 -22.05 13.58 -30.76
N ILE A 269 -21.62 14.09 -29.59
CA ILE A 269 -21.25 13.24 -28.45
C ILE A 269 -22.48 12.51 -27.89
N ALA A 270 -23.62 13.19 -27.76
CA ALA A 270 -24.85 12.58 -27.30
C ALA A 270 -25.31 11.45 -28.24
N LEU A 271 -25.22 11.67 -29.56
CA LEU A 271 -25.50 10.65 -30.57
C LEU A 271 -24.64 9.39 -30.37
N CYS A 272 -23.34 9.54 -30.11
CA CYS A 272 -22.46 8.41 -29.88
C CYS A 272 -22.86 7.61 -28.63
N ILE A 273 -23.16 8.29 -27.52
CA ILE A 273 -23.55 7.63 -26.27
C ILE A 273 -24.91 6.93 -26.40
N GLU A 274 -25.87 7.58 -27.06
CA GLU A 274 -27.19 7.01 -27.33
C GLU A 274 -27.10 5.74 -28.19
N ASN A 275 -26.25 5.75 -29.23
CA ASN A 275 -26.01 4.57 -30.07
C ASN A 275 -25.36 3.42 -29.28
N MET A 276 -24.32 3.70 -28.48
CA MET A 276 -23.68 2.67 -27.63
C MET A 276 -24.64 2.07 -26.59
N GLN A 277 -25.66 2.83 -26.16
CA GLN A 277 -26.67 2.34 -25.21
C GLN A 277 -27.79 1.52 -25.88
N ARG A 278 -28.21 1.87 -27.09
CA ARG A 278 -29.39 1.29 -27.75
C ARG A 278 -29.13 -0.04 -28.44
N VAL A 279 -27.93 -0.27 -28.97
CA VAL A 279 -27.67 -1.44 -29.81
C VAL A 279 -27.41 -2.67 -28.93
N GLN A 280 -28.44 -3.51 -28.76
CA GLN A 280 -28.42 -4.69 -27.88
C GLN A 280 -27.59 -5.86 -28.43
N GLU A 281 -27.26 -5.86 -29.72
CA GLU A 281 -26.54 -6.94 -30.41
C GLU A 281 -25.01 -6.77 -30.40
N LEU A 282 -24.49 -5.67 -29.82
CA LEU A 282 -23.05 -5.43 -29.78
C LEU A 282 -22.37 -6.26 -28.70
N SER A 283 -21.20 -6.78 -29.05
CA SER A 283 -20.31 -7.40 -28.08
C SER A 283 -19.69 -6.33 -27.13
N PRO A 284 -19.33 -6.70 -25.89
CA PRO A 284 -18.65 -5.80 -24.97
C PRO A 284 -17.42 -5.11 -25.56
N LEU A 285 -16.59 -5.83 -26.32
CA LEU A 285 -15.37 -5.27 -26.91
C LEU A 285 -15.67 -4.28 -28.05
N GLU A 286 -16.76 -4.46 -28.80
CA GLU A 286 -17.16 -3.47 -29.79
C GLU A 286 -17.55 -2.16 -29.13
N ILE A 287 -18.30 -2.19 -28.03
CA ILE A 287 -18.63 -0.97 -27.27
C ILE A 287 -17.35 -0.31 -26.74
N VAL A 288 -16.38 -1.10 -26.27
CA VAL A 288 -15.07 -0.58 -25.86
C VAL A 288 -14.35 0.09 -27.03
N GLU A 289 -14.30 -0.53 -28.21
CA GLU A 289 -13.67 0.05 -29.41
C GLU A 289 -14.33 1.37 -29.84
N MET A 290 -15.67 1.41 -29.81
CA MET A 290 -16.43 2.64 -30.08
C MET A 290 -16.06 3.73 -29.05
N PHE A 291 -16.00 3.38 -27.77
CA PHE A 291 -15.63 4.31 -26.71
C PHE A 291 -14.16 4.75 -26.78
N VAL A 292 -13.22 3.91 -27.20
CA VAL A 292 -11.80 4.29 -27.42
C VAL A 292 -11.71 5.47 -28.39
N THR A 293 -12.51 5.45 -29.46
CA THR A 293 -12.54 6.53 -30.45
C THR A 293 -13.08 7.83 -29.85
N VAL A 294 -14.21 7.75 -29.13
CA VAL A 294 -14.78 8.90 -28.41
C VAL A 294 -13.81 9.41 -27.34
N PHE A 295 -13.15 8.53 -26.60
CA PHE A 295 -12.14 8.87 -25.59
C PHE A 295 -10.97 9.64 -26.19
N CYS A 296 -10.39 9.16 -27.29
CA CYS A 296 -9.28 9.86 -27.97
C CYS A 296 -9.73 11.27 -28.39
N PHE A 297 -10.96 11.39 -28.87
CA PHE A 297 -11.54 12.67 -29.24
C PHE A 297 -11.75 13.60 -28.03
N LEU A 298 -12.29 13.10 -26.92
CA LEU A 298 -12.43 13.85 -25.68
C LEU A 298 -11.08 14.29 -25.12
N LYS A 299 -10.05 13.45 -25.23
CA LYS A 299 -8.69 13.75 -24.81
C LYS A 299 -8.12 14.92 -25.60
N ASP A 300 -8.01 14.82 -26.91
CA ASP A 300 -7.35 15.87 -27.70
C ASP A 300 -8.19 17.17 -27.67
N SER A 301 -9.53 17.07 -27.65
CA SER A 301 -10.37 18.27 -27.54
C SER A 301 -10.26 18.98 -26.21
N SER A 302 -9.93 18.27 -25.12
CA SER A 302 -9.72 18.89 -23.81
C SER A 302 -8.51 19.81 -23.74
N GLU A 303 -7.54 19.66 -24.65
CA GLU A 303 -6.40 20.58 -24.76
C GLU A 303 -6.81 21.93 -25.38
N VAL A 304 -7.91 21.95 -26.15
CA VAL A 304 -8.39 23.12 -26.90
C VAL A 304 -9.59 23.79 -26.22
N SER A 305 -10.53 23.02 -25.66
CA SER A 305 -11.77 23.54 -25.09
C SER A 305 -12.41 22.59 -24.06
N GLN A 306 -13.06 23.16 -23.05
CA GLN A 306 -13.84 22.42 -22.05
C GLN A 306 -15.22 21.95 -22.58
N LEU A 307 -15.70 22.55 -23.67
CA LEU A 307 -17.10 22.42 -24.12
C LEU A 307 -17.52 20.96 -24.38
N ILE A 308 -16.66 20.17 -25.03
CA ILE A 308 -16.99 18.79 -25.42
C ILE A 308 -17.01 17.86 -24.19
N LEU A 309 -16.16 18.12 -23.18
CA LEU A 309 -16.23 17.41 -21.91
C LEU A 309 -17.51 17.75 -21.14
N ASP A 310 -17.98 19.00 -21.22
CA ASP A 310 -19.25 19.41 -20.64
C ASP A 310 -20.45 18.80 -21.39
N ASP A 311 -20.36 18.63 -22.71
CA ASP A 311 -21.35 17.88 -23.50
C ASP A 311 -21.41 16.42 -23.07
N PHE A 312 -20.24 15.77 -22.91
CA PHE A 312 -20.15 14.40 -22.41
C PHE A 312 -20.75 14.25 -21.01
N ARG A 313 -20.58 15.25 -20.14
CA ARG A 313 -21.23 15.31 -18.83
C ARG A 313 -22.75 15.45 -18.97
N THR A 314 -23.21 16.39 -19.79
CA THR A 314 -24.63 16.74 -19.96
C THR A 314 -25.42 15.58 -20.57
N CYS A 315 -24.82 14.83 -21.50
CA CYS A 315 -25.42 13.64 -22.09
C CYS A 315 -25.25 12.37 -21.22
N GLN A 316 -24.90 12.51 -19.94
CA GLN A 316 -24.77 11.42 -18.98
C GLN A 316 -23.71 10.35 -19.36
N GLY A 317 -22.66 10.74 -20.08
CA GLY A 317 -21.58 9.83 -20.49
C GLY A 317 -20.88 9.16 -19.30
N TYR A 318 -20.67 9.88 -18.20
CA TYR A 318 -20.09 9.31 -16.96
C TYR A 318 -21.02 8.29 -16.28
N ILE A 319 -22.34 8.53 -16.30
CA ILE A 319 -23.32 7.59 -15.77
C ILE A 319 -23.36 6.33 -16.64
N PHE A 320 -23.36 6.50 -17.97
CA PHE A 320 -23.25 5.39 -18.91
C PHE A 320 -22.04 4.50 -18.61
N LEU A 321 -20.85 5.08 -18.40
CA LEU A 321 -19.65 4.30 -18.06
C LEU A 321 -19.80 3.54 -16.74
N SER A 322 -20.43 4.16 -15.73
CA SER A 322 -20.69 3.52 -14.44
C SER A 322 -21.62 2.32 -14.58
N GLU A 323 -22.72 2.49 -15.31
CA GLU A 323 -23.70 1.42 -15.57
C GLU A 323 -23.13 0.32 -16.45
N PHE A 324 -22.30 0.68 -17.43
CA PHE A 324 -21.64 -0.27 -18.32
C PHE A 324 -20.68 -1.19 -17.55
N LEU A 325 -19.84 -0.64 -16.67
CA LEU A 325 -18.96 -1.45 -15.81
C LEU A 325 -19.75 -2.40 -14.90
N LEU A 326 -20.82 -1.92 -14.25
CA LEU A 326 -21.64 -2.75 -13.37
C LEU A 326 -22.42 -3.83 -14.13
N ARG A 327 -22.80 -3.57 -15.39
CA ARG A 327 -23.41 -4.57 -16.26
C ARG A 327 -22.40 -5.62 -16.70
N LEU A 328 -21.19 -5.21 -17.07
CA LEU A 328 -20.12 -6.13 -17.47
C LEU A 328 -19.67 -7.03 -16.31
N GLU A 329 -19.70 -6.53 -15.08
CA GLU A 329 -19.39 -7.32 -13.87
C GLU A 329 -20.28 -8.57 -13.72
N GLN A 330 -21.51 -8.52 -14.23
CA GLN A 330 -22.46 -9.65 -14.17
C GLN A 330 -22.12 -10.75 -15.18
N ASN A 331 -21.24 -10.48 -16.14
CA ASN A 331 -20.84 -11.41 -17.19
C ASN A 331 -19.43 -11.94 -16.92
N THR A 332 -19.30 -13.25 -16.76
CA THR A 332 -18.03 -13.93 -16.41
C THR A 332 -17.22 -14.36 -17.63
N SER A 333 -17.58 -13.95 -18.85
CA SER A 333 -16.78 -14.22 -20.05
C SER A 333 -15.41 -13.54 -20.01
N GLU A 334 -14.43 -14.16 -20.66
CA GLU A 334 -13.09 -13.58 -20.82
C GLU A 334 -13.14 -12.24 -21.55
N GLU A 335 -14.03 -12.14 -22.54
CA GLU A 335 -14.31 -10.91 -23.28
C GLU A 335 -14.80 -9.77 -22.37
N ALA A 336 -15.75 -10.05 -21.46
CA ALA A 336 -16.23 -9.07 -20.50
C ALA A 336 -15.12 -8.64 -19.53
N CYS A 337 -14.25 -9.57 -19.10
CA CYS A 337 -13.12 -9.27 -18.23
C CYS A 337 -12.09 -8.35 -18.92
N GLU A 338 -11.83 -8.55 -20.21
CA GLU A 338 -10.98 -7.68 -21.01
C GLU A 338 -11.62 -6.31 -21.22
N ALA A 339 -12.91 -6.27 -21.54
CA ALA A 339 -13.67 -5.03 -21.68
C ALA A 339 -13.66 -4.19 -20.40
N LEU A 340 -13.86 -4.82 -19.23
CA LEU A 340 -13.76 -4.17 -17.92
C LEU A 340 -12.39 -3.51 -17.72
N ARG A 341 -11.32 -4.26 -17.96
CA ARG A 341 -9.95 -3.75 -17.83
C ARG A 341 -9.71 -2.55 -18.73
N ASN A 342 -10.07 -2.64 -20.00
CA ASN A 342 -9.86 -1.58 -20.98
C ASN A 342 -10.65 -0.32 -20.61
N ILE A 343 -11.92 -0.43 -20.23
CA ILE A 343 -12.73 0.73 -19.83
C ILE A 343 -12.20 1.38 -18.55
N VAL A 344 -11.82 0.60 -17.52
CA VAL A 344 -11.26 1.16 -16.28
C VAL A 344 -9.97 1.95 -16.56
N LEU A 345 -9.10 1.45 -17.44
CA LEU A 345 -7.88 2.16 -17.87
C LEU A 345 -8.21 3.46 -18.62
N LEU A 346 -9.22 3.45 -19.49
CA LEU A 346 -9.66 4.65 -20.21
C LEU A 346 -10.26 5.69 -19.25
N ILE A 347 -11.06 5.27 -18.26
CA ILE A 347 -11.62 6.18 -17.24
C ILE A 347 -10.50 6.78 -16.40
N ALA A 348 -9.52 5.96 -15.97
CA ALA A 348 -8.35 6.45 -15.23
C ALA A 348 -7.59 7.51 -16.04
N SER A 349 -7.37 7.27 -17.33
CA SER A 349 -6.76 8.24 -18.24
C SER A 349 -7.60 9.51 -18.40
N LEU A 350 -8.92 9.37 -18.50
CA LEU A 350 -9.87 10.48 -18.63
C LEU A 350 -9.83 11.42 -17.42
N THR A 351 -9.39 10.96 -16.24
CA THR A 351 -9.19 11.82 -15.06
C THR A 351 -8.16 12.92 -15.29
N SER A 352 -7.19 12.71 -16.16
CA SER A 352 -6.16 13.68 -16.53
C SER A 352 -6.58 14.62 -17.67
N CYS A 353 -7.69 14.33 -18.37
CA CYS A 353 -8.16 15.13 -19.50
C CYS A 353 -9.00 16.33 -19.03
N GLY A 354 -8.55 17.54 -19.33
CA GLY A 354 -9.32 18.74 -19.03
C GLY A 354 -8.61 20.02 -19.45
N TYR A 355 -9.41 21.03 -19.82
CA TYR A 355 -8.90 22.34 -20.20
C TYR A 355 -8.53 23.17 -18.98
N ILE A 356 -9.30 23.04 -17.90
CA ILE A 356 -9.10 23.77 -16.66
C ILE A 356 -8.22 22.96 -15.71
N GLU A 357 -7.11 23.55 -15.27
CA GLU A 357 -6.25 22.95 -14.25
C GLU A 357 -6.91 23.03 -12.87
N LEU A 358 -7.09 21.87 -12.24
CA LEU A 358 -7.55 21.79 -10.85
C LEU A 358 -6.36 21.94 -9.92
N LYS A 359 -6.52 22.77 -8.88
CA LYS A 359 -5.47 23.02 -7.90
C LYS A 359 -5.71 22.23 -6.61
N PRO A 360 -4.65 21.76 -5.94
CA PRO A 360 -4.73 21.21 -4.61
C PRO A 360 -5.47 22.13 -3.65
N SER A 361 -6.29 21.57 -2.76
CA SER A 361 -6.97 22.35 -1.73
C SER A 361 -5.95 22.96 -0.76
N LEU A 362 -6.04 24.27 -0.52
CA LEU A 362 -5.20 24.95 0.49
C LEU A 362 -5.59 24.56 1.93
N ALA A 363 -6.72 23.89 2.13
CA ALA A 363 -7.15 23.40 3.44
C ALA A 363 -6.13 22.42 4.05
N SER A 364 -5.43 21.63 3.21
CA SER A 364 -4.45 20.64 3.66
C SER A 364 -3.20 21.29 4.27
N THR A 365 -2.86 22.53 3.90
CA THR A 365 -1.74 23.31 4.47
C THR A 365 -2.06 23.94 5.83
N GLY A 366 -3.34 24.00 6.20
CA GLY A 366 -3.83 24.48 7.51
C GLY A 366 -4.19 23.37 8.49
N SER A 367 -3.83 22.11 8.19
CA SER A 367 -4.13 20.96 9.05
C SER A 367 -3.54 21.14 10.47
N LEU A 368 -4.31 20.77 11.49
CA LEU A 368 -3.90 20.79 12.91
C LEU A 368 -2.65 19.94 13.16
N PHE A 369 -2.45 18.88 12.37
CA PHE A 369 -1.29 17.99 12.46
C PHE A 369 -0.55 18.00 11.13
N GLN A 370 0.75 18.24 11.19
CA GLN A 370 1.65 18.19 10.05
C GLN A 370 2.89 17.40 10.41
N LEU A 371 3.32 16.53 9.50
CA LEU A 371 4.58 15.82 9.65
C LEU A 371 5.75 16.74 9.29
N PRO A 372 6.90 16.61 9.97
CA PRO A 372 8.08 17.39 9.65
C PRO A 372 8.47 17.24 8.17
N GLY A 373 8.71 18.36 7.48
CA GLY A 373 9.12 18.37 6.07
C GLY A 373 8.00 18.23 5.04
N PHE A 374 6.72 18.23 5.45
CA PHE A 374 5.62 18.28 4.50
C PHE A 374 5.62 19.58 3.69
N GLN A 375 5.50 19.46 2.37
CA GLN A 375 5.26 20.56 1.44
C GLN A 375 4.17 20.14 0.47
N LEU A 376 3.20 21.03 0.24
CA LEU A 376 2.12 20.75 -0.70
C LEU A 376 2.70 20.58 -2.12
N PRO A 377 2.49 19.43 -2.77
CA PRO A 377 3.00 19.22 -4.12
C PRO A 377 2.35 20.17 -5.13
N HIS A 378 3.13 20.60 -6.13
CA HIS A 378 2.63 21.40 -7.25
C HIS A 378 2.04 20.50 -8.33
N SER A 379 0.95 20.94 -8.97
CA SER A 379 0.32 20.22 -10.07
C SER A 379 1.24 20.16 -11.30
N SER A 380 1.35 18.99 -11.92
CA SER A 380 2.08 18.74 -13.17
C SER A 380 1.15 18.38 -14.34
N GLY A 381 1.71 18.03 -15.50
CA GLY A 381 0.93 17.61 -16.68
C GLY A 381 0.08 16.35 -16.46
N SER A 382 0.44 15.49 -15.50
CA SER A 382 -0.32 14.29 -15.13
C SER A 382 -1.34 14.54 -14.01
N SER A 383 -1.53 15.79 -13.59
CA SER A 383 -2.49 16.13 -12.56
C SER A 383 -3.93 15.88 -13.02
N VAL A 384 -4.81 15.54 -12.07
CA VAL A 384 -6.24 15.35 -12.32
C VAL A 384 -6.87 16.67 -12.76
N ARG A 385 -7.60 16.61 -13.87
CA ARG A 385 -8.36 17.74 -14.45
C ARG A 385 -9.85 17.42 -14.60
N ASN A 386 -10.22 16.15 -14.54
CA ASN A 386 -11.60 15.68 -14.69
C ASN A 386 -12.10 14.98 -13.43
N LEU A 387 -12.82 15.75 -12.60
CA LEU A 387 -13.37 15.23 -11.36
C LEU A 387 -14.47 14.17 -11.60
N GLN A 388 -15.27 14.33 -12.64
CA GLN A 388 -16.40 13.45 -12.92
C GLN A 388 -15.94 12.06 -13.38
N ALA A 389 -14.86 11.98 -14.16
CA ALA A 389 -14.24 10.71 -14.51
C ALA A 389 -13.77 9.97 -13.24
N PHE A 390 -13.15 10.68 -12.29
CA PHE A 390 -12.72 10.08 -11.04
C PHE A 390 -13.91 9.62 -10.16
N GLN A 391 -15.01 10.38 -10.16
CA GLN A 391 -16.26 10.00 -9.48
C GLN A 391 -16.88 8.71 -10.06
N VAL A 392 -16.66 8.37 -11.33
CA VAL A 392 -17.04 7.05 -11.88
C VAL A 392 -16.30 5.94 -11.14
N LEU A 393 -14.96 6.03 -11.03
CA LEU A 393 -14.16 5.02 -10.31
C LEU A 393 -14.64 4.86 -8.86
N GLN A 394 -14.86 5.98 -8.17
CA GLN A 394 -15.34 6.01 -6.78
C GLN A 394 -16.73 5.38 -6.64
N SER A 395 -17.70 5.81 -7.43
CA SER A 395 -19.10 5.38 -7.30
C SER A 395 -19.29 3.91 -7.69
N VAL A 396 -18.55 3.42 -8.70
CA VAL A 396 -18.59 2.02 -9.11
C VAL A 396 -17.93 1.14 -8.05
N PHE A 397 -16.81 1.54 -7.45
CA PHE A 397 -16.17 0.75 -6.39
C PHE A 397 -17.11 0.50 -5.20
N MET A 398 -17.92 1.50 -4.83
CA MET A 398 -18.91 1.36 -3.76
C MET A 398 -19.99 0.31 -4.08
N LYS A 399 -20.32 0.11 -5.37
CA LYS A 399 -21.39 -0.80 -5.83
C LYS A 399 -20.86 -2.18 -6.27
N ALA A 400 -19.61 -2.27 -6.72
CA ALA A 400 -19.00 -3.48 -7.25
C ALA A 400 -18.93 -4.61 -6.19
N GLN A 401 -19.00 -5.86 -6.62
CA GLN A 401 -19.07 -7.03 -5.73
C GLN A 401 -17.96 -8.06 -6.01
N THR A 402 -17.48 -8.12 -7.24
CA THR A 402 -16.46 -9.07 -7.68
C THR A 402 -15.06 -8.62 -7.29
N SER A 403 -14.18 -9.58 -6.94
CA SER A 403 -12.78 -9.29 -6.63
C SER A 403 -12.05 -8.66 -7.83
N TYR A 404 -12.37 -9.10 -9.04
CA TYR A 404 -11.73 -8.61 -10.27
C TYR A 404 -12.03 -7.12 -10.51
N LEU A 405 -13.30 -6.71 -10.55
CA LEU A 405 -13.65 -5.30 -10.78
C LEU A 405 -13.19 -4.41 -9.62
N CYS A 406 -13.39 -4.85 -8.36
CA CYS A 406 -12.89 -4.09 -7.21
C CYS A 406 -11.38 -3.90 -7.26
N GLY A 407 -10.64 -4.92 -7.69
CA GLY A 407 -9.19 -4.87 -7.90
C GLY A 407 -8.78 -3.88 -8.97
N LEU A 408 -9.43 -3.92 -10.14
CA LEU A 408 -9.15 -2.97 -11.23
C LEU A 408 -9.43 -1.52 -10.82
N LEU A 409 -10.54 -1.26 -10.13
CA LEU A 409 -10.93 0.09 -9.70
C LEU A 409 -9.99 0.65 -8.64
N LEU A 410 -9.61 -0.17 -7.65
CA LEU A 410 -8.69 0.26 -6.62
C LEU A 410 -7.27 0.49 -7.18
N GLU A 411 -6.84 -0.35 -8.13
CA GLU A 411 -5.58 -0.16 -8.87
C GLU A 411 -5.61 1.12 -9.71
N ALA A 412 -6.75 1.43 -10.35
CA ALA A 412 -6.92 2.67 -11.11
C ALA A 412 -6.85 3.91 -10.20
N VAL A 413 -7.54 3.90 -9.05
CA VAL A 413 -7.44 4.98 -8.05
C VAL A 413 -6.01 5.13 -7.53
N SER A 414 -5.34 4.00 -7.23
CA SER A 414 -3.94 3.99 -6.83
C SER A 414 -3.05 4.61 -7.92
N THR A 415 -3.24 4.22 -9.19
CA THR A 415 -2.49 4.75 -10.34
C THR A 415 -2.68 6.26 -10.48
N VAL A 416 -3.91 6.76 -10.32
CA VAL A 416 -4.19 8.20 -10.33
C VAL A 416 -3.43 8.91 -9.22
N TYR A 417 -3.43 8.39 -7.98
CA TYR A 417 -2.68 9.00 -6.88
C TYR A 417 -1.15 8.94 -7.06
N HIS A 418 -0.63 7.88 -7.67
CA HIS A 418 0.82 7.74 -7.91
C HIS A 418 1.32 8.54 -9.13
N SER A 419 0.44 8.84 -10.10
CA SER A 419 0.81 9.56 -11.32
C SER A 419 1.29 11.00 -11.05
N ASP A 420 0.77 11.63 -10.00
CA ASP A 420 1.21 12.93 -9.51
C ASP A 420 0.90 13.05 -8.01
N LYS A 421 1.88 13.44 -7.19
CA LYS A 421 1.71 13.64 -5.74
C LYS A 421 0.65 14.69 -5.41
N ALA A 422 0.36 15.63 -6.33
CA ALA A 422 -0.69 16.62 -6.18
C ALA A 422 -2.11 16.00 -6.24
N ASN A 423 -2.29 14.83 -6.87
CA ASN A 423 -3.60 14.28 -7.19
C ASN A 423 -4.42 13.92 -5.95
N TYR A 424 -3.80 13.37 -4.91
CA TYR A 424 -4.50 13.12 -3.64
C TYR A 424 -5.10 14.41 -3.06
N PHE A 425 -4.35 15.52 -3.10
CA PHE A 425 -4.78 16.80 -2.55
C PHE A 425 -5.79 17.54 -3.43
N ILE A 426 -5.75 17.35 -4.75
CA ILE A 426 -6.80 17.82 -5.67
C ILE A 426 -8.12 17.09 -5.37
N LEU A 427 -8.04 15.79 -5.08
CA LEU A 427 -9.20 14.92 -4.86
C LEU A 427 -9.65 14.83 -3.40
N GLU A 428 -8.99 15.52 -2.47
CA GLU A 428 -9.27 15.44 -1.02
C GLU A 428 -10.75 15.75 -0.69
N SER A 429 -11.37 16.66 -1.45
CA SER A 429 -12.77 17.05 -1.26
C SER A 429 -13.78 15.94 -1.64
N GLN A 430 -13.34 14.88 -2.33
CA GLN A 430 -14.19 13.74 -2.68
C GLN A 430 -14.29 12.71 -1.55
N HIS A 431 -13.43 12.80 -0.53
CA HIS A 431 -13.41 11.89 0.63
C HIS A 431 -13.40 10.41 0.23
N THR A 432 -12.67 10.08 -0.84
CA THR A 432 -12.77 8.78 -1.50
C THR A 432 -12.38 7.62 -0.61
N LEU A 433 -11.22 7.70 0.07
CA LEU A 433 -10.80 6.62 0.95
C LEU A 433 -11.65 6.53 2.22
N SER A 434 -12.15 7.66 2.73
CA SER A 434 -13.10 7.67 3.84
C SER A 434 -14.38 6.92 3.47
N GLN A 435 -14.97 7.20 2.30
CA GLN A 435 -16.15 6.49 1.82
C GLN A 435 -15.87 5.00 1.56
N PHE A 436 -14.72 4.67 0.96
CA PHE A 436 -14.32 3.28 0.73
C PHE A 436 -14.23 2.50 2.05
N SER A 437 -13.70 3.12 3.10
CA SER A 437 -13.59 2.49 4.42
C SER A 437 -14.94 2.09 5.02
N GLU A 438 -16.04 2.80 4.71
CA GLU A 438 -17.37 2.45 5.22
C GLU A 438 -17.87 1.09 4.67
N LYS A 439 -17.45 0.71 3.46
CA LYS A 439 -17.86 -0.53 2.78
C LYS A 439 -16.74 -1.54 2.60
N ILE A 440 -15.51 -1.25 3.05
CA ILE A 440 -14.36 -2.14 2.81
C ILE A 440 -14.55 -3.52 3.44
N HIS A 441 -15.24 -3.61 4.57
CA HIS A 441 -15.56 -4.87 5.24
C HIS A 441 -16.45 -5.82 4.41
N THR A 442 -17.16 -5.30 3.40
CA THR A 442 -17.98 -6.12 2.49
C THR A 442 -17.20 -6.56 1.25
N LYS A 443 -15.95 -6.10 1.06
CA LYS A 443 -15.12 -6.44 -0.09
C LYS A 443 -14.26 -7.68 0.21
N PRO A 444 -13.76 -8.39 -0.82
CA PRO A 444 -12.86 -9.54 -0.65
C PRO A 444 -11.56 -9.19 0.10
N PRO A 445 -10.93 -10.14 0.83
CA PRO A 445 -9.79 -9.85 1.70
C PRO A 445 -8.59 -9.25 0.96
N GLU A 446 -8.31 -9.71 -0.26
CA GLU A 446 -7.24 -9.15 -1.12
C GLU A 446 -7.43 -7.66 -1.41
N ILE A 447 -8.69 -7.23 -1.56
CA ILE A 447 -9.05 -5.83 -1.80
C ILE A 447 -8.92 -5.01 -0.51
N GLN A 448 -9.28 -5.59 0.64
CA GLN A 448 -9.08 -4.95 1.94
C GLN A 448 -7.60 -4.67 2.18
N GLU A 449 -6.71 -5.63 1.92
CA GLU A 449 -5.26 -5.43 2.05
C GLU A 449 -4.73 -4.33 1.14
N LYS A 450 -5.13 -4.33 -0.14
CA LYS A 450 -4.75 -3.28 -1.09
C LYS A 450 -5.23 -1.89 -0.65
N PHE A 451 -6.43 -1.81 -0.04
CA PHE A 451 -6.97 -0.55 0.46
C PHE A 451 -6.12 0.01 1.61
N PHE A 452 -5.76 -0.83 2.61
CA PHE A 452 -4.91 -0.38 3.71
C PHE A 452 -3.50 0.00 3.25
N LYS A 453 -2.93 -0.70 2.27
CA LYS A 453 -1.66 -0.30 1.64
C LYS A 453 -1.76 1.07 0.93
N LEU A 454 -2.88 1.35 0.27
CA LEU A 454 -3.12 2.66 -0.35
C LEU A 454 -3.26 3.77 0.70
N LEU A 455 -3.83 3.47 1.87
CA LEU A 455 -3.86 4.41 2.99
C LEU A 455 -2.45 4.68 3.52
N GLU A 456 -1.65 3.63 3.73
CA GLU A 456 -0.26 3.73 4.18
C GLU A 456 0.60 4.60 3.25
N PHE A 457 0.40 4.50 1.93
CA PHE A 457 1.04 5.37 0.93
C PHE A 457 0.85 6.87 1.21
N ILE A 458 -0.32 7.30 1.68
CA ILE A 458 -0.57 8.73 1.99
C ILE A 458 0.33 9.19 3.14
N ILE A 459 0.55 8.33 4.13
CA ILE A 459 1.39 8.66 5.27
C ILE A 459 2.87 8.58 4.88
N PHE A 460 3.30 7.47 4.28
CA PHE A 460 4.72 7.19 4.10
C PHE A 460 5.33 7.89 2.88
N ASP A 461 4.60 7.99 1.77
CA ASP A 461 5.13 8.54 0.52
C ASP A 461 4.75 10.01 0.29
N LEU A 462 3.54 10.41 0.72
CA LEU A 462 3.08 11.81 0.65
C LEU A 462 3.36 12.61 1.93
N ASN A 463 3.81 11.96 3.01
CA ASN A 463 4.13 12.60 4.30
C ASN A 463 2.97 13.45 4.85
N PHE A 464 1.73 12.94 4.71
CA PHE A 464 0.51 13.65 5.12
C PHE A 464 -0.26 12.89 6.21
N VAL A 465 -1.04 13.63 7.02
CA VAL A 465 -1.87 13.06 8.11
C VAL A 465 -3.34 13.02 7.68
N PRO A 466 -3.89 11.85 7.28
CA PRO A 466 -5.25 11.73 6.75
C PRO A 466 -6.30 11.62 7.88
N CYS A 467 -6.60 12.74 8.54
CA CYS A 467 -7.51 12.75 9.69
C CYS A 467 -8.92 12.23 9.37
N LYS A 468 -9.48 12.52 8.19
CA LYS A 468 -10.83 12.10 7.81
C LYS A 468 -10.92 10.59 7.63
N GLU A 469 -9.88 10.00 7.06
CA GLU A 469 -9.72 8.56 6.91
C GLU A 469 -9.53 7.89 8.27
N PHE A 470 -8.79 8.48 9.21
CA PHE A 470 -8.70 7.92 10.57
C PHE A 470 -10.04 7.97 11.31
N ILE A 471 -10.82 9.03 11.15
CA ILE A 471 -12.17 9.11 11.72
C ILE A 471 -13.04 7.98 11.15
N SER A 472 -13.00 7.75 9.83
CA SER A 472 -13.80 6.68 9.22
C SER A 472 -13.32 5.27 9.62
N LEU A 473 -12.01 5.05 9.78
CA LEU A 473 -11.46 3.82 10.36
C LEU A 473 -11.87 3.61 11.82
N SER A 474 -12.00 4.68 12.61
CA SER A 474 -12.49 4.61 13.98
C SER A 474 -13.93 4.07 14.02
N ILE A 475 -14.79 4.50 13.09
CA ILE A 475 -16.16 4.03 12.98
C ILE A 475 -16.19 2.56 12.56
N LEU A 476 -15.31 2.14 11.63
CA LEU A 476 -15.17 0.76 11.20
C LEU A 476 -14.83 -0.18 12.38
N LEU A 477 -13.84 0.20 13.20
CA LEU A 477 -13.41 -0.58 14.37
C LEU A 477 -14.48 -0.63 15.47
N LYS A 478 -15.18 0.49 15.69
CA LYS A 478 -16.27 0.59 16.66
C LYS A 478 -17.42 -0.33 16.29
N THR A 479 -17.82 -0.34 15.02
CA THR A 479 -18.95 -1.15 14.53
C THR A 479 -18.59 -2.64 14.48
N GLN A 480 -17.35 -2.98 14.10
CA GLN A 480 -16.82 -4.36 14.00
C GLN A 480 -17.72 -5.32 13.21
N ASN A 481 -18.10 -4.93 11.99
CA ASN A 481 -18.85 -5.81 11.09
C ASN A 481 -18.05 -7.05 10.64
N SER A 482 -16.72 -6.97 10.66
CA SER A 482 -15.81 -8.08 10.30
C SER A 482 -14.55 -8.04 11.16
N THR A 483 -14.26 -9.15 11.84
CA THR A 483 -13.06 -9.30 12.69
C THR A 483 -11.79 -9.30 11.83
N THR A 484 -11.76 -10.05 10.73
CA THR A 484 -10.63 -10.11 9.80
C THR A 484 -10.28 -8.72 9.24
N CYS A 485 -11.29 -7.94 8.83
CA CYS A 485 -11.09 -6.56 8.36
C CYS A 485 -10.56 -5.64 9.47
N SER A 486 -11.07 -5.81 10.70
CA SER A 486 -10.62 -5.04 11.87
C SER A 486 -9.15 -5.36 12.23
N ILE A 487 -8.72 -6.62 12.06
CA ILE A 487 -7.32 -7.03 12.23
C ILE A 487 -6.43 -6.32 11.21
N LEU A 488 -6.80 -6.30 9.93
CA LEU A 488 -6.05 -5.59 8.88
C LEU A 488 -5.97 -4.09 9.17
N CYS A 489 -7.09 -3.48 9.58
CA CYS A 489 -7.14 -2.09 9.99
C CYS A 489 -6.16 -1.80 11.14
N LEU A 490 -6.19 -2.60 12.22
CA LEU A 490 -5.30 -2.40 13.36
C LEU A 490 -3.82 -2.62 13.03
N LYS A 491 -3.49 -3.60 12.17
CA LYS A 491 -2.11 -3.80 11.70
C LYS A 491 -1.59 -2.54 10.99
N SER A 492 -2.41 -1.94 10.13
CA SER A 492 -2.06 -0.70 9.43
C SER A 492 -1.94 0.49 10.39
N LEU A 493 -2.90 0.65 11.31
CA LEU A 493 -2.86 1.72 12.32
C LEU A 493 -1.66 1.60 13.26
N LEU A 494 -1.26 0.39 13.63
CA LEU A 494 -0.04 0.12 14.41
C LEU A 494 1.22 0.47 13.63
N SER A 495 1.29 0.11 12.34
CA SER A 495 2.40 0.48 11.45
C SER A 495 2.58 1.99 11.41
N ILE A 496 1.49 2.73 11.21
CA ILE A 496 1.46 4.20 11.21
C ILE A 496 1.88 4.75 12.58
N LEU A 497 1.35 4.20 13.68
CA LEU A 497 1.67 4.66 15.03
C LEU A 497 3.16 4.50 15.39
N HIS A 498 3.80 3.41 14.94
CA HIS A 498 5.22 3.18 15.17
C HIS A 498 6.13 4.06 14.30
N SER A 499 5.61 4.63 13.22
CA SER A 499 6.41 5.44 12.30
C SER A 499 6.80 6.81 12.86
N ASN A 500 5.88 7.48 13.57
CA ASN A 500 6.10 8.81 14.11
C ASN A 500 5.24 9.06 15.37
N SER A 501 5.83 9.65 16.40
CA SER A 501 5.15 9.94 17.66
C SER A 501 3.98 10.92 17.53
N VAL A 502 3.93 11.76 16.49
CA VAL A 502 2.79 12.68 16.22
C VAL A 502 1.47 11.92 16.14
N PHE A 503 1.48 10.68 15.63
CA PHE A 503 0.26 9.87 15.53
C PHE A 503 -0.34 9.49 16.88
N LYS A 504 0.45 9.55 17.97
CA LYS A 504 -0.11 9.37 19.32
C LYS A 504 -1.10 10.46 19.69
N ASP A 505 -0.81 11.69 19.28
CA ASP A 505 -1.70 12.83 19.51
C ASP A 505 -2.83 12.82 18.48
N VAL A 506 -2.54 12.56 17.20
CA VAL A 506 -3.58 12.44 16.15
C VAL A 506 -4.65 11.43 16.54
N TYR A 507 -4.27 10.23 17.00
CA TYR A 507 -5.21 9.17 17.37
C TYR A 507 -6.08 9.54 18.57
N ARG A 508 -5.57 10.36 19.51
CA ARG A 508 -6.38 10.90 20.59
C ARG A 508 -7.39 11.91 20.05
N GLU A 509 -6.95 12.83 19.21
CA GLU A 509 -7.76 13.99 18.78
C GLU A 509 -8.84 13.61 17.77
N VAL A 510 -8.63 12.54 16.98
CA VAL A 510 -9.67 11.96 16.11
C VAL A 510 -10.60 10.97 16.83
N GLY A 511 -10.39 10.71 18.14
CA GLY A 511 -11.22 9.83 18.95
C GLY A 511 -10.93 8.32 18.78
N LEU A 512 -9.79 7.96 18.18
CA LEU A 512 -9.42 6.56 17.94
C LEU A 512 -9.00 5.85 19.24
N LEU A 513 -8.40 6.56 20.19
CA LEU A 513 -8.02 6.02 21.50
C LEU A 513 -9.25 5.47 22.26
N GLU A 514 -10.35 6.23 22.29
CA GLU A 514 -11.62 5.86 22.93
C GLU A 514 -12.30 4.68 22.23
N VAL A 515 -12.18 4.63 20.89
CA VAL A 515 -12.62 3.46 20.11
C VAL A 515 -11.80 2.22 20.47
N LEU A 516 -10.48 2.33 20.61
CA LEU A 516 -9.63 1.22 21.04
C LEU A 516 -9.97 0.77 22.47
N VAL A 517 -10.30 1.70 23.37
CA VAL A 517 -10.84 1.38 24.71
C VAL A 517 -12.15 0.61 24.59
N THR A 518 -13.04 0.98 23.67
CA THR A 518 -14.28 0.23 23.40
C THR A 518 -13.99 -1.19 22.91
N CYS A 519 -13.02 -1.35 22.01
CA CYS A 519 -12.56 -2.67 21.55
C CYS A 519 -11.96 -3.49 22.70
N LEU A 520 -11.21 -2.87 23.62
CA LEU A 520 -10.66 -3.52 24.80
C LEU A 520 -11.78 -4.05 25.72
N HIS A 521 -12.80 -3.24 25.99
CA HIS A 521 -13.97 -3.67 26.78
C HIS A 521 -14.69 -4.87 26.17
N ARG A 522 -14.84 -4.88 24.84
CA ARG A 522 -15.43 -6.01 24.12
C ARG A 522 -14.59 -7.27 24.24
N TYR A 523 -13.27 -7.15 24.09
CA TYR A 523 -12.36 -8.29 24.29
C TYR A 523 -12.38 -8.80 25.74
N ALA A 524 -12.43 -7.90 26.72
CA ALA A 524 -12.59 -8.26 28.13
C ALA A 524 -13.92 -8.98 28.42
N ALA A 525 -15.01 -8.60 27.74
CA ALA A 525 -16.29 -9.30 27.85
C ALA A 525 -16.20 -10.75 27.33
N ILE A 526 -15.54 -10.96 26.17
CA ILE A 526 -15.29 -12.29 25.62
C ILE A 526 -14.48 -13.15 26.60
N LEU A 527 -13.41 -12.60 27.19
CA LEU A 527 -12.61 -13.30 28.19
C LEU A 527 -13.43 -13.65 29.44
N LYS A 528 -14.29 -12.74 29.91
CA LYS A 528 -15.15 -12.98 31.07
C LYS A 528 -16.18 -14.08 30.82
N GLU A 529 -16.72 -14.15 29.61
CA GLU A 529 -17.65 -15.22 29.21
C GLU A 529 -16.95 -16.58 29.07
N ALA A 530 -15.75 -16.60 28.50
CA ALA A 530 -14.94 -17.82 28.37
C ALA A 530 -14.36 -18.31 29.71
N PHE A 531 -14.09 -17.40 30.65
CA PHE A 531 -13.44 -17.67 31.94
C PHE A 531 -14.16 -16.94 33.11
N PRO A 532 -15.31 -17.45 33.59
CA PRO A 532 -16.12 -16.78 34.61
C PRO A 532 -15.44 -16.70 35.99
N ASP A 533 -14.66 -17.72 36.36
CA ASP A 533 -14.01 -17.84 37.68
C ASP A 533 -12.65 -17.09 37.75
N THR A 534 -12.25 -16.36 36.69
CA THR A 534 -10.96 -15.65 36.59
C THR A 534 -9.70 -16.53 36.80
N SER A 535 -9.86 -17.86 36.80
CA SER A 535 -8.81 -18.85 37.02
C SER A 535 -8.64 -19.77 35.81
N ASP A 536 -7.46 -19.77 35.18
CA ASP A 536 -7.10 -20.62 34.05
C ASP A 536 -6.88 -22.11 34.40
N GLU A 537 -7.04 -22.51 35.67
CA GLU A 537 -6.94 -23.91 36.09
C GLU A 537 -8.08 -24.78 35.53
N LYS A 538 -9.17 -24.15 35.08
CA LYS A 538 -10.25 -24.82 34.37
C LYS A 538 -10.17 -24.47 32.89
N PRO A 539 -10.37 -25.44 31.97
CA PRO A 539 -10.45 -25.16 30.55
C PRO A 539 -11.55 -24.14 30.28
N ALA A 540 -11.35 -23.31 29.26
CA ALA A 540 -12.33 -22.32 28.82
C ALA A 540 -13.71 -22.98 28.65
N THR A 541 -14.77 -22.29 29.03
CA THR A 541 -16.14 -22.78 28.83
C THR A 541 -16.47 -23.01 27.36
N TRP A 542 -15.81 -22.28 26.47
CA TRP A 542 -15.83 -22.44 25.02
C TRP A 542 -14.52 -21.91 24.40
N GLU A 543 -14.18 -22.37 23.20
CA GLU A 543 -12.96 -21.95 22.50
C GLU A 543 -13.14 -20.56 21.86
N ILE A 544 -12.32 -19.60 22.29
CA ILE A 544 -12.28 -18.26 21.71
C ILE A 544 -11.65 -18.35 20.30
N PRO A 545 -12.30 -17.81 19.25
CA PRO A 545 -11.73 -17.80 17.90
C PRO A 545 -10.37 -17.10 17.85
N GLU A 546 -9.44 -17.66 17.08
CA GLU A 546 -8.06 -17.14 16.94
C GLU A 546 -8.04 -15.68 16.44
N ASP A 547 -8.97 -15.32 15.54
CA ASP A 547 -9.13 -13.95 15.06
C ASP A 547 -9.47 -12.96 16.20
N GLN A 548 -10.28 -13.38 17.19
CA GLN A 548 -10.62 -12.53 18.34
C GLN A 548 -9.44 -12.38 19.29
N LEU A 549 -8.65 -13.44 19.48
CA LEU A 549 -7.40 -13.37 20.26
C LEU A 549 -6.39 -12.44 19.58
N THR A 550 -6.22 -12.58 18.27
CA THR A 550 -5.34 -11.73 17.46
C THR A 550 -5.79 -10.26 17.53
N LEU A 551 -7.08 -10.00 17.34
CA LEU A 551 -7.63 -8.65 17.45
C LEU A 551 -7.41 -8.06 18.84
N GLY A 552 -7.70 -8.82 19.90
CA GLY A 552 -7.47 -8.40 21.28
C GLY A 552 -6.02 -8.05 21.56
N SER A 553 -5.07 -8.88 21.10
CA SER A 553 -3.63 -8.60 21.19
C SER A 553 -3.26 -7.29 20.51
N LEU A 554 -3.67 -7.10 19.25
CA LEU A 554 -3.37 -5.88 18.48
C LEU A 554 -3.96 -4.62 19.14
N VAL A 555 -5.16 -4.71 19.73
CA VAL A 555 -5.75 -3.60 20.50
C VAL A 555 -4.88 -3.25 21.70
N MET A 556 -4.43 -4.25 22.47
CA MET A 556 -3.59 -4.02 23.64
C MET A 556 -2.20 -3.48 23.26
N ASP A 557 -1.62 -3.95 22.17
CA ASP A 557 -0.34 -3.45 21.64
C ASP A 557 -0.48 -1.98 21.19
N ALA A 558 -1.57 -1.65 20.49
CA ALA A 558 -1.84 -0.27 20.05
C ALA A 558 -2.04 0.67 21.24
N LEU A 559 -2.79 0.25 22.25
CA LEU A 559 -2.97 1.01 23.49
C LEU A 559 -1.65 1.18 24.24
N THR A 560 -0.83 0.13 24.36
CA THR A 560 0.49 0.21 24.99
C THR A 560 1.39 1.22 24.27
N ALA A 561 1.41 1.19 22.93
CA ALA A 561 2.17 2.13 22.12
C ALA A 561 1.66 3.58 22.25
N LEU A 562 0.34 3.79 22.31
CA LEU A 562 -0.28 5.10 22.49
C LEU A 562 0.01 5.72 23.86
N LEU A 563 0.04 4.89 24.91
CA LEU A 563 0.28 5.33 26.28
C LEU A 563 1.76 5.56 26.57
N ASN A 564 2.65 4.84 25.87
CA ASN A 564 4.08 4.93 26.10
C ASN A 564 4.58 6.37 25.98
N SER A 565 5.15 6.87 27.08
CA SER A 565 5.72 8.23 27.18
C SER A 565 4.74 9.36 26.80
N ASN A 566 3.42 9.14 26.87
CA ASN A 566 2.41 10.17 26.58
C ASN A 566 1.37 10.25 27.72
N SER A 567 1.59 11.18 28.65
CA SER A 567 0.73 11.35 29.83
C SER A 567 -0.68 11.88 29.49
N SER A 568 -0.83 12.64 28.40
CA SER A 568 -2.14 13.13 27.94
C SER A 568 -3.03 11.98 27.49
N ASN A 569 -2.48 11.06 26.69
CA ASN A 569 -3.18 9.83 26.29
C ASN A 569 -3.54 8.97 27.51
N ALA A 570 -2.66 8.89 28.51
CA ALA A 570 -2.95 8.17 29.74
C ALA A 570 -4.09 8.79 30.56
N SER A 571 -4.27 10.13 30.54
CA SER A 571 -5.43 10.78 31.18
C SER A 571 -6.73 10.35 30.48
N VAL A 572 -6.80 10.52 29.16
CA VAL A 572 -8.01 10.18 28.37
C VAL A 572 -8.34 8.69 28.48
N PHE A 573 -7.32 7.81 28.50
CA PHE A 573 -7.51 6.37 28.69
C PHE A 573 -8.14 6.04 30.06
N ARG A 574 -7.77 6.76 31.13
CA ARG A 574 -8.40 6.62 32.45
C ARG A 574 -9.83 7.13 32.47
N GLU A 575 -10.05 8.32 31.91
CA GLU A 575 -11.38 8.94 31.81
C GLU A 575 -12.36 8.06 31.01
N SER A 576 -11.86 7.36 30.00
CA SER A 576 -12.62 6.40 29.18
C SER A 576 -12.86 5.05 29.86
N GLY A 577 -12.40 4.84 31.09
CA GLY A 577 -12.55 3.58 31.83
C GLY A 577 -11.56 2.47 31.42
N GLY A 578 -10.62 2.76 30.52
CA GLY A 578 -9.65 1.79 30.01
C GLY A 578 -8.73 1.22 31.09
N ALA A 579 -8.32 2.04 32.08
CA ALA A 579 -7.44 1.60 33.16
C ALA A 579 -8.09 0.48 34.00
N ARG A 580 -9.35 0.67 34.41
CA ARG A 580 -10.10 -0.35 35.15
C ARG A 580 -10.27 -1.64 34.34
N CYS A 581 -10.53 -1.50 33.04
CA CYS A 581 -10.63 -2.65 32.14
C CYS A 581 -9.31 -3.43 32.07
N ALA A 582 -8.17 -2.74 31.86
CA ALA A 582 -6.85 -3.37 31.81
C ALA A 582 -6.48 -4.09 33.11
N HIS A 583 -6.73 -3.49 34.28
CA HIS A 583 -6.50 -4.14 35.58
C HIS A 583 -7.32 -5.42 35.75
N ASN A 584 -8.60 -5.39 35.36
CA ASN A 584 -9.48 -6.55 35.44
C ASN A 584 -9.08 -7.68 34.47
N MET A 585 -8.24 -7.40 33.47
CA MET A 585 -7.76 -8.39 32.52
C MET A 585 -6.47 -9.10 32.97
N VAL A 586 -5.72 -8.55 33.93
CA VAL A 586 -4.46 -9.12 34.46
C VAL A 586 -4.59 -10.57 34.96
N PRO A 587 -5.70 -11.00 35.60
CA PRO A 587 -5.84 -12.40 36.04
C PRO A 587 -5.74 -13.42 34.89
N TYR A 588 -6.26 -13.11 33.71
CA TYR A 588 -6.32 -14.04 32.56
C TYR A 588 -4.95 -14.28 31.93
N HIS A 589 -4.45 -15.52 31.97
CA HIS A 589 -3.11 -15.87 31.49
C HIS A 589 -2.89 -15.53 30.01
N ILE A 590 -3.90 -15.74 29.18
CA ILE A 590 -3.84 -15.55 27.71
C ILE A 590 -3.41 -14.13 27.32
N CYS A 591 -3.85 -13.12 28.07
CA CYS A 591 -3.55 -11.71 27.77
C CYS A 591 -2.74 -10.99 28.86
N ARG A 592 -2.40 -11.68 29.97
CA ARG A 592 -1.77 -11.10 31.16
C ARG A 592 -0.57 -10.22 30.85
N GLN A 593 0.34 -10.69 30.00
CA GLN A 593 1.55 -9.94 29.68
C GLN A 593 1.24 -8.63 28.94
N ALA A 594 0.30 -8.65 27.98
CA ALA A 594 -0.12 -7.48 27.25
C ALA A 594 -0.90 -6.48 28.14
N ALA A 595 -1.80 -6.99 28.99
CA ALA A 595 -2.52 -6.17 29.98
C ALA A 595 -1.56 -5.50 30.97
N LEU A 596 -0.56 -6.24 31.48
CA LEU A 596 0.49 -5.67 32.32
C LEU A 596 1.32 -4.62 31.58
N GLY A 597 1.57 -4.79 30.28
CA GLY A 597 2.22 -3.78 29.44
C GLY A 597 1.48 -2.43 29.44
N ILE A 598 0.15 -2.45 29.32
CA ILE A 598 -0.70 -1.25 29.44
C ILE A 598 -0.57 -0.65 30.85
N VAL A 599 -0.73 -1.47 31.89
CA VAL A 599 -0.67 -1.01 33.30
C VAL A 599 0.70 -0.40 33.62
N GLN A 600 1.80 -0.93 33.08
CA GLN A 600 3.14 -0.33 33.23
C GLN A 600 3.18 1.10 32.72
N GLN A 601 2.62 1.35 31.53
CA GLN A 601 2.58 2.71 30.98
C GLN A 601 1.73 3.66 31.83
N LEU A 602 0.63 3.17 32.40
CA LEU A 602 -0.19 3.95 33.32
C LEU A 602 0.57 4.31 34.59
N VAL A 603 1.26 3.34 35.21
CA VAL A 603 2.05 3.58 36.42
C VAL A 603 3.21 4.56 36.18
N LEU A 604 3.82 4.51 34.98
CA LEU A 604 4.89 5.45 34.58
C LEU A 604 4.38 6.86 34.29
N SER A 605 3.08 7.03 34.00
CA SER A 605 2.47 8.32 33.66
C SER A 605 2.07 9.17 34.88
N ASN A 606 1.64 10.40 34.63
CA ASN A 606 1.03 11.26 35.64
C ASN A 606 -0.26 10.61 36.18
N GLY A 607 -0.40 10.53 37.51
CA GLY A 607 -1.54 9.87 38.17
C GLY A 607 -1.41 8.35 38.39
N GLY A 608 -0.24 7.75 38.14
CA GLY A 608 -0.01 6.30 38.30
C GLY A 608 -0.06 5.73 39.74
N ASP A 609 -0.34 6.55 40.75
CA ASP A 609 -0.43 6.14 42.16
C ASP A 609 -1.58 5.15 42.37
N ASP A 610 -2.78 5.47 41.89
CA ASP A 610 -3.96 4.61 41.99
C ASP A 610 -3.79 3.31 41.17
N ASP A 611 -3.13 3.40 40.02
CA ASP A 611 -2.86 2.25 39.15
C ASP A 611 -1.89 1.26 39.84
N MET A 612 -0.82 1.77 40.47
CA MET A 612 0.11 0.93 41.22
C MET A 612 -0.55 0.32 42.44
N GLY A 613 -1.35 1.11 43.18
CA GLY A 613 -2.12 0.62 44.32
C GLY A 613 -3.12 -0.47 43.95
N THR A 614 -3.84 -0.32 42.83
CA THR A 614 -4.78 -1.33 42.32
C THR A 614 -4.07 -2.63 41.96
N LEU A 615 -2.91 -2.53 41.29
CA LEU A 615 -2.11 -3.70 40.91
C LEU A 615 -1.58 -4.47 42.14
N LEU A 616 -1.11 -3.76 43.16
CA LEU A 616 -0.67 -4.34 44.43
C LEU A 616 -1.83 -4.97 45.22
N GLY A 617 -2.99 -4.31 45.24
CA GLY A 617 -4.22 -4.84 45.82
C GLY A 617 -4.65 -6.15 45.16
N LEU A 618 -4.64 -6.20 43.82
CA LEU A 618 -4.95 -7.40 43.04
C LEU A 618 -4.03 -8.57 43.38
N MET A 619 -2.72 -8.30 43.51
CA MET A 619 -1.74 -9.30 43.92
C MET A 619 -2.00 -9.84 45.33
N HIS A 620 -2.43 -8.99 46.26
CA HIS A 620 -2.73 -9.36 47.64
C HIS A 620 -4.02 -10.17 47.77
N THR A 621 -5.05 -9.83 46.99
CA THR A 621 -6.33 -10.56 46.99
C THR A 621 -6.28 -11.88 46.20
N ALA A 622 -5.24 -12.09 45.39
CA ALA A 622 -5.08 -13.30 44.60
C ALA A 622 -4.90 -14.54 45.50
N PRO A 623 -5.38 -15.73 45.07
CA PRO A 623 -5.17 -16.98 45.80
C PRO A 623 -3.70 -17.23 46.14
N VAL A 624 -3.45 -17.88 47.28
CA VAL A 624 -2.09 -18.14 47.77
C VAL A 624 -1.25 -18.89 46.75
N LEU A 625 -1.87 -19.86 46.06
CA LEU A 625 -1.26 -20.73 45.04
C LEU A 625 -1.10 -20.08 43.65
N ALA A 626 -1.61 -18.86 43.42
CA ALA A 626 -1.48 -18.17 42.14
C ALA A 626 -0.07 -17.57 41.95
N LEU A 627 0.96 -18.42 42.02
CA LEU A 627 2.38 -18.00 42.03
C LEU A 627 2.79 -17.31 40.74
N ASP A 628 2.30 -17.78 39.59
CA ASP A 628 2.58 -17.16 38.30
C ASP A 628 2.01 -15.75 38.18
N LEU A 629 0.77 -15.54 38.65
CA LEU A 629 0.14 -14.23 38.66
C LEU A 629 0.96 -13.26 39.52
N LYS A 630 1.28 -13.66 40.76
CA LYS A 630 2.08 -12.86 41.69
C LYS A 630 3.48 -12.56 41.12
N THR A 631 4.12 -13.55 40.51
CA THR A 631 5.44 -13.40 39.88
C THR A 631 5.40 -12.41 38.71
N HIS A 632 4.40 -12.51 37.82
CA HIS A 632 4.26 -11.59 36.69
C HIS A 632 3.96 -10.15 37.15
N ILE A 633 3.12 -9.97 38.17
CA ILE A 633 2.85 -8.65 38.75
C ILE A 633 4.13 -8.05 39.34
N LEU A 634 4.89 -8.82 40.13
CA LEU A 634 6.15 -8.32 40.72
C LEU A 634 7.20 -8.01 39.65
N LYS A 635 7.33 -8.82 38.60
CA LYS A 635 8.20 -8.51 37.45
C LYS A 635 7.78 -7.22 36.74
N SER A 636 6.46 -6.97 36.64
CA SER A 636 5.92 -5.73 36.08
C SER A 636 6.24 -4.52 36.95
N LEU A 637 6.08 -4.65 38.27
CA LEU A 637 6.46 -3.62 39.25
C LEU A 637 7.97 -3.34 39.20
N LEU A 638 8.78 -4.39 39.14
CA LEU A 638 10.23 -4.28 39.02
C LEU A 638 10.65 -3.48 37.78
N TYR A 639 9.99 -3.71 36.64
CA TYR A 639 10.22 -2.94 35.42
C TYR A 639 9.97 -1.45 35.67
N VAL A 640 8.80 -1.06 36.17
CA VAL A 640 8.49 0.36 36.38
C VAL A 640 9.34 1.02 37.48
N LEU A 641 9.76 0.27 38.50
CA LEU A 641 10.69 0.72 39.54
C LEU A 641 12.09 0.96 38.99
N ARG A 642 12.51 0.18 37.99
CA ARG A 642 13.80 0.36 37.32
C ARG A 642 13.79 1.63 36.48
N GLU A 643 12.73 1.87 35.73
CA GLU A 643 12.61 2.98 34.76
C GLU A 643 12.50 4.37 35.41
N SER A 644 11.90 4.49 36.61
CA SER A 644 11.60 5.81 37.19
C SER A 644 11.85 5.88 38.71
N HIS A 645 12.50 6.96 39.17
CA HIS A 645 12.59 7.25 40.60
C HIS A 645 11.23 7.62 41.20
N ARG A 646 10.35 8.24 40.40
CA ARG A 646 9.01 8.60 40.84
C ARG A 646 8.21 7.37 41.23
N THR A 647 8.26 6.30 40.45
CA THR A 647 7.54 5.05 40.76
C THR A 647 8.05 4.40 42.04
N ARG A 648 9.34 4.52 42.38
CA ARG A 648 9.87 4.11 43.70
C ARG A 648 9.24 4.90 44.83
N THR A 649 9.10 6.21 44.68
CA THR A 649 8.42 7.06 45.68
C THR A 649 6.95 6.66 45.83
N VAL A 650 6.25 6.47 44.71
CA VAL A 650 4.85 6.03 44.68
C VAL A 650 4.70 4.67 45.37
N PHE A 651 5.59 3.72 45.08
CA PHE A 651 5.60 2.39 45.69
C PHE A 651 5.59 2.44 47.22
N ARG A 652 6.37 3.35 47.83
CA ARG A 652 6.29 3.56 49.28
C ARG A 652 4.95 4.18 49.70
N LYS A 653 4.49 5.22 49.01
CA LYS A 653 3.25 5.96 49.35
C LYS A 653 2.01 5.07 49.34
N VAL A 654 1.90 4.17 48.37
CA VAL A 654 0.75 3.25 48.23
C VAL A 654 0.87 1.99 49.09
N GLY A 655 1.87 1.93 49.99
CA GLY A 655 2.08 0.78 50.88
C GLY A 655 2.68 -0.45 50.18
N GLY A 656 3.36 -0.28 49.05
CA GLY A 656 3.93 -1.37 48.26
C GLY A 656 4.84 -2.31 49.05
N PHE A 657 5.63 -1.78 49.99
CA PHE A 657 6.43 -2.64 50.87
C PHE A 657 5.58 -3.53 51.78
N VAL A 658 4.45 -3.03 52.29
CA VAL A 658 3.53 -3.80 53.13
C VAL A 658 2.85 -4.90 52.31
N TYR A 659 2.45 -4.59 51.08
CA TYR A 659 1.88 -5.59 50.16
C TYR A 659 2.89 -6.70 49.82
N VAL A 660 4.14 -6.36 49.51
CA VAL A 660 5.19 -7.35 49.23
C VAL A 660 5.48 -8.21 50.47
N MET A 661 5.52 -7.61 51.67
CA MET A 661 5.65 -8.35 52.93
C MET A 661 4.45 -9.25 53.18
N SER A 662 3.23 -8.80 52.88
CA SER A 662 2.03 -9.62 53.03
C SER A 662 2.05 -10.85 52.12
N VAL A 663 2.58 -10.74 50.90
CA VAL A 663 2.80 -11.90 50.03
C VAL A 663 3.79 -12.87 50.68
N LEU A 664 4.90 -12.36 51.24
CA LEU A 664 5.88 -13.21 51.94
C LEU A 664 5.26 -13.92 53.16
N VAL A 665 4.43 -13.24 53.95
CA VAL A 665 3.66 -13.85 55.06
C VAL A 665 2.71 -14.92 54.53
N SER A 666 2.04 -14.68 53.40
CA SER A 666 1.12 -15.67 52.80
C SER A 666 1.84 -16.95 52.33
N MET A 667 3.18 -16.92 52.22
CA MET A 667 4.04 -18.06 51.89
C MET A 667 4.48 -18.87 53.12
N GLU A 668 3.78 -18.74 54.25
CA GLU A 668 4.06 -19.50 55.46
C GLU A 668 4.09 -21.01 55.20
N GLY A 669 5.18 -21.66 55.64
CA GLY A 669 5.40 -23.09 55.52
C GLY A 669 5.77 -23.60 54.13
N CYS A 670 6.03 -22.71 53.15
CA CYS A 670 6.32 -23.11 51.77
C CYS A 670 7.66 -23.84 51.58
N LEU A 671 8.59 -23.72 52.54
CA LEU A 671 9.89 -24.40 52.56
C LEU A 671 10.01 -25.41 53.72
N ALA A 672 8.90 -25.75 54.38
CA ALA A 672 8.87 -26.74 55.45
C ALA A 672 9.10 -28.17 54.93
N GLU A 673 9.69 -29.02 55.77
CA GLU A 673 9.90 -30.44 55.50
C GLU A 673 9.23 -31.27 56.61
N PRO A 674 8.24 -32.14 56.31
CA PRO A 674 7.59 -32.32 55.00
C PRO A 674 6.76 -31.09 54.57
N PRO A 675 6.48 -30.90 53.26
CA PRO A 675 5.70 -29.77 52.77
C PRO A 675 4.32 -29.69 53.43
N LYS A 676 3.98 -28.53 54.00
CA LYS A 676 2.67 -28.28 54.62
C LYS A 676 1.63 -27.92 53.55
N PRO A 677 0.37 -28.37 53.65
CA PRO A 677 -0.68 -27.91 52.75
C PRO A 677 -0.91 -26.40 52.91
N PRO A 678 -1.09 -25.63 51.80
CA PRO A 678 -1.33 -26.08 50.43
C PRO A 678 -0.08 -26.24 49.54
N TRP A 679 1.14 -26.14 50.10
CA TRP A 679 2.41 -26.15 49.33
C TRP A 679 2.85 -27.53 48.86
N ASN A 680 2.21 -28.58 49.35
CA ASN A 680 2.46 -29.96 48.95
C ASN A 680 2.11 -30.26 47.47
N THR A 681 1.34 -29.39 46.81
CA THR A 681 0.92 -29.54 45.41
C THR A 681 1.75 -28.73 44.42
N VAL A 682 2.75 -27.97 44.88
CA VAL A 682 3.48 -26.99 44.06
C VAL A 682 4.96 -27.36 43.96
N GLU A 683 5.56 -27.15 42.79
CA GLU A 683 7.00 -27.36 42.62
C GLU A 683 7.82 -26.32 43.39
N LYS A 684 8.80 -26.80 44.16
CA LYS A 684 9.71 -25.94 44.93
C LYS A 684 10.44 -24.87 44.10
N LYS A 685 10.66 -25.14 42.81
CA LYS A 685 11.27 -24.19 41.88
C LYS A 685 10.44 -22.91 41.71
N GLU A 686 9.12 -23.03 41.61
CA GLU A 686 8.21 -21.90 41.43
C GLU A 686 8.17 -21.01 42.68
N ILE A 687 8.18 -21.64 43.86
CA ILE A 687 8.29 -20.97 45.16
C ILE A 687 9.56 -20.13 45.23
N LEU A 688 10.71 -20.69 44.84
CA LEU A 688 12.00 -19.99 44.85
C LEU A 688 12.06 -18.84 43.82
N VAL A 689 11.42 -19.00 42.65
CA VAL A 689 11.32 -17.91 41.66
C VAL A 689 10.52 -16.74 42.22
N LEU A 690 9.39 -17.01 42.90
CA LEU A 690 8.60 -15.95 43.54
C LEU A 690 9.38 -15.26 44.66
N LEU A 691 10.01 -16.03 45.56
CA LEU A 691 10.84 -15.49 46.65
C LEU A 691 11.96 -14.59 46.12
N ARG A 692 12.69 -15.05 45.09
CA ARG A 692 13.73 -14.22 44.44
C ARG A 692 13.16 -12.93 43.88
N THR A 693 11.99 -12.98 43.24
CA THR A 693 11.36 -11.81 42.64
C THR A 693 10.87 -10.83 43.72
N LEU A 694 10.35 -11.31 44.85
CA LEU A 694 9.96 -10.49 46.01
C LEU A 694 11.16 -9.71 46.57
N PHE A 695 12.24 -10.40 46.93
CA PHE A 695 13.45 -9.75 47.47
C PHE A 695 14.10 -8.80 46.48
N HIS A 696 14.10 -9.14 45.19
CA HIS A 696 14.60 -8.24 44.15
C HIS A 696 13.73 -6.97 44.02
N THR A 697 12.41 -7.10 44.14
CA THR A 697 11.48 -5.96 44.12
C THR A 697 11.73 -5.03 45.31
N LEU A 698 11.94 -5.58 46.51
CA LEU A 698 12.31 -4.81 47.70
C LEU A 698 13.63 -4.05 47.49
N ALA A 699 14.67 -4.75 47.01
CA ALA A 699 15.96 -4.13 46.72
C ALA A 699 15.82 -2.99 45.69
N MET A 700 15.12 -3.23 44.58
CA MET A 700 14.93 -2.22 43.53
C MET A 700 14.13 -1.01 44.02
N ALA A 701 13.12 -1.22 44.87
CA ALA A 701 12.35 -0.12 45.46
C ALA A 701 13.19 0.79 46.36
N MET A 702 14.25 0.26 47.00
CA MET A 702 15.16 1.04 47.84
C MET A 702 16.36 1.62 47.09
N ARG A 703 16.73 1.02 45.95
CA ARG A 703 17.92 1.36 45.19
C ARG A 703 17.96 2.86 44.84
N TYR A 704 19.05 3.52 45.21
CA TYR A 704 19.26 4.96 45.02
C TYR A 704 18.10 5.85 45.52
N GLU A 705 17.29 5.37 46.47
CA GLU A 705 16.14 6.07 47.04
C GLU A 705 16.20 6.06 48.58
N PRO A 706 16.91 7.02 49.21
CA PRO A 706 17.24 6.97 50.63
C PRO A 706 16.00 7.03 51.53
N ALA A 707 14.93 7.68 51.07
CA ALA A 707 13.70 7.80 51.83
C ALA A 707 12.93 6.47 51.88
N ASN A 708 13.09 5.62 50.87
CA ASN A 708 12.58 4.26 50.87
C ASN A 708 13.45 3.33 51.72
N ALA A 709 14.78 3.44 51.61
CA ALA A 709 15.71 2.66 52.43
C ALA A 709 15.52 2.91 53.94
N ARG A 710 15.31 4.16 54.35
CA ARG A 710 15.01 4.51 55.76
C ARG A 710 13.67 3.92 56.23
N PHE A 711 12.63 4.06 55.42
CA PHE A 711 11.30 3.51 55.73
C PHE A 711 11.36 1.98 55.86
N PHE A 712 12.03 1.29 54.92
CA PHE A 712 12.21 -0.15 54.99
C PHE A 712 12.97 -0.57 56.24
N ALA A 713 14.04 0.15 56.61
CA ALA A 713 14.79 -0.15 57.82
C ALA A 713 13.91 -0.03 59.08
N SER A 714 13.25 1.13 59.29
CA SER A 714 12.49 1.40 60.52
C SER A 714 11.20 0.59 60.62
N GLU A 715 10.40 0.55 59.55
CA GLU A 715 9.02 0.05 59.62
C GLU A 715 8.89 -1.44 59.28
N ILE A 716 9.88 -2.05 58.62
CA ILE A 716 9.76 -3.42 58.10
C ILE A 716 10.89 -4.31 58.60
N CYS A 717 12.14 -3.88 58.38
CA CYS A 717 13.30 -4.71 58.66
C CYS A 717 13.44 -4.98 60.17
N HIS A 718 13.30 -3.93 60.99
CA HIS A 718 13.42 -4.04 62.45
C HIS A 718 12.17 -4.62 63.14
N THR A 719 11.02 -4.62 62.45
CA THR A 719 9.71 -4.97 63.06
C THR A 719 9.20 -6.35 62.69
N SER A 720 9.46 -6.84 61.47
CA SER A 720 8.69 -7.98 60.92
C SER A 720 9.44 -8.83 59.90
N LEU A 721 10.51 -8.34 59.26
CA LEU A 721 11.23 -9.09 58.22
C LEU A 721 11.78 -10.43 58.73
N THR A 722 12.48 -10.42 59.87
CA THR A 722 13.08 -11.62 60.46
C THR A 722 12.02 -12.67 60.79
N ASP A 723 10.93 -12.26 61.45
CA ASP A 723 9.87 -13.17 61.86
C ASP A 723 9.14 -13.73 60.64
N THR A 724 8.87 -12.90 59.64
CA THR A 724 8.24 -13.33 58.39
C THR A 724 9.11 -14.34 57.62
N VAL A 725 10.43 -14.16 57.61
CA VAL A 725 11.35 -15.11 56.97
C VAL A 725 11.38 -16.44 57.73
N ARG A 726 11.28 -16.46 59.06
CA ARG A 726 11.15 -17.71 59.83
C ARG A 726 9.87 -18.48 59.48
N LEU A 727 8.76 -17.78 59.22
CA LEU A 727 7.48 -18.40 58.84
C LEU A 727 7.56 -19.25 57.56
N LEU A 728 8.56 -19.05 56.68
CA LEU A 728 8.74 -19.88 55.48
C LEU A 728 8.93 -21.38 55.81
N GLY A 729 9.36 -21.71 57.04
CA GLY A 729 9.42 -23.09 57.55
C GLY A 729 10.74 -23.82 57.30
N CYS A 730 11.74 -23.16 56.70
CA CYS A 730 13.09 -23.72 56.56
C CYS A 730 13.99 -23.48 57.79
N PHE A 731 13.56 -22.64 58.74
CA PHE A 731 14.29 -22.29 59.97
C PHE A 731 13.63 -22.93 61.20
N SER A 732 14.43 -23.29 62.20
CA SER A 732 13.96 -23.83 63.49
C SER A 732 13.49 -22.72 64.43
N ASN A 733 12.81 -23.08 65.53
CA ASN A 733 12.29 -22.12 66.51
C ASN A 733 13.35 -21.57 67.48
N HIS A 734 14.63 -21.91 67.30
CA HIS A 734 15.71 -21.47 68.17
C HIS A 734 16.08 -20.00 67.90
N ILE A 735 16.10 -19.19 68.96
CA ILE A 735 16.40 -17.75 68.91
C ILE A 735 17.74 -17.43 69.64
N SER A 736 18.24 -18.37 70.45
CA SER A 736 19.53 -18.28 71.15
C SER A 736 20.50 -19.36 70.67
N LEU A 737 21.77 -19.00 70.51
CA LEU A 737 22.85 -19.97 70.32
C LEU A 737 23.11 -20.64 71.68
N ASP A 738 23.03 -21.97 71.75
CA ASP A 738 23.55 -22.69 72.92
C ASP A 738 25.07 -22.64 72.92
N ASP A 739 25.69 -22.53 74.10
CA ASP A 739 27.13 -22.61 74.30
C ASP A 739 27.66 -24.02 73.93
N CYS A 740 27.80 -24.31 72.65
CA CYS A 740 28.45 -25.52 72.17
C CYS A 740 29.97 -25.35 72.28
N CYS A 741 30.52 -25.77 73.41
CA CYS A 741 31.94 -26.01 73.58
C CYS A 741 32.32 -27.37 72.97
N GLU A 742 32.28 -27.49 71.63
CA GLU A 742 32.83 -28.66 70.93
C GLU A 742 33.66 -28.22 69.71
N LYS A 743 34.81 -28.88 69.57
CA LYS A 743 35.84 -28.58 68.56
C LYS A 743 35.25 -28.67 67.15
N VAL A 744 35.32 -27.56 66.41
CA VAL A 744 35.03 -27.49 64.96
C VAL A 744 35.89 -28.53 64.24
N SER A 745 35.31 -29.69 63.97
CA SER A 745 35.89 -30.68 63.07
C SER A 745 35.45 -30.26 61.67
N THR A 746 36.39 -29.83 60.84
CA THR A 746 36.14 -29.43 59.45
C THR A 746 35.42 -30.56 58.72
N LEU A 747 34.13 -30.37 58.45
CA LEU A 747 33.31 -31.31 57.69
C LEU A 747 33.67 -31.24 56.19
N PRO A 748 33.51 -32.33 55.41
CA PRO A 748 33.68 -32.33 53.95
C PRO A 748 32.65 -31.46 53.18
N ASP A 749 31.66 -30.90 53.87
CA ASP A 749 30.46 -30.25 53.29
C ASP A 749 30.58 -28.72 53.07
N ASP A 750 31.65 -28.05 53.53
CA ASP A 750 31.84 -26.60 53.32
C ASP A 750 31.82 -26.21 51.84
N HIS A 751 32.43 -27.04 50.98
CA HIS A 751 32.43 -26.82 49.53
C HIS A 751 31.01 -26.89 48.92
N VAL A 752 30.11 -27.68 49.50
CA VAL A 752 28.74 -27.88 49.02
C VAL A 752 27.89 -26.66 49.33
N PHE A 753 27.92 -26.15 50.56
CA PHE A 753 27.19 -24.93 50.92
C PHE A 753 27.76 -23.69 50.25
N HIS A 754 29.09 -23.60 50.07
CA HIS A 754 29.70 -22.55 49.26
C HIS A 754 29.26 -22.60 47.79
N LEU A 755 29.15 -23.80 47.21
CA LEU A 755 28.63 -23.98 45.85
C LEU A 755 27.16 -23.55 45.76
N ILE A 756 26.31 -23.98 46.69
CA ILE A 756 24.88 -23.61 46.75
C ILE A 756 24.72 -22.08 46.90
N PHE A 757 25.51 -21.45 47.76
CA PHE A 757 25.48 -20.00 47.96
C PHE A 757 25.98 -19.23 46.72
N SER A 758 26.91 -19.80 45.95
CA SER A 758 27.49 -19.18 44.75
C SER A 758 26.64 -19.36 43.49
N LEU A 759 25.71 -20.33 43.46
CA LEU A 759 24.87 -20.62 42.31
C LEU A 759 23.72 -19.60 42.20
N THR A 760 23.85 -18.66 41.26
CA THR A 760 22.86 -17.60 41.01
C THR A 760 21.78 -17.97 40.00
N LYS A 761 21.89 -19.07 39.25
CA LYS A 761 20.90 -19.55 38.27
C LYS A 761 20.90 -21.08 38.22
N ASP A 762 19.72 -21.67 38.38
CA ASP A 762 19.39 -23.10 38.24
C ASP A 762 19.93 -24.08 39.30
N ILE A 763 19.08 -24.37 40.28
CA ILE A 763 19.23 -25.54 41.15
C ILE A 763 18.82 -26.77 40.34
N LYS A 764 19.78 -27.54 39.83
CA LYS A 764 19.52 -28.97 39.54
C LYS A 764 19.50 -29.69 40.88
N THR A 765 18.31 -29.97 41.38
CA THR A 765 18.01 -30.66 42.65
C THR A 765 18.64 -32.06 42.79
N GLY A 766 19.40 -32.55 41.79
CA GLY A 766 20.04 -33.86 41.79
C GLY A 766 21.53 -33.90 42.15
N THR A 767 22.17 -32.78 42.52
CA THR A 767 23.66 -32.75 42.69
C THR A 767 24.13 -32.76 44.15
N VAL A 768 23.22 -32.78 45.12
CA VAL A 768 23.56 -32.76 46.55
C VAL A 768 22.68 -33.76 47.30
N SER A 769 22.99 -35.06 47.19
CA SER A 769 22.22 -36.15 47.79
C SER A 769 22.42 -36.31 49.31
N ASN A 770 23.37 -35.59 49.91
CA ASN A 770 23.79 -35.80 51.31
C ASN A 770 23.40 -34.67 52.28
N VAL A 771 22.79 -33.58 51.82
CA VAL A 771 22.45 -32.42 52.68
C VAL A 771 20.95 -32.32 52.91
N PRO A 772 20.47 -32.16 54.16
CA PRO A 772 19.07 -31.91 54.46
C PRO A 772 18.47 -30.74 53.67
N THR A 773 17.30 -30.97 53.07
CA THR A 773 16.52 -29.99 52.30
C THR A 773 16.27 -28.65 53.03
N PRO A 774 16.02 -28.61 54.36
CA PRO A 774 15.87 -27.35 55.10
C PRO A 774 17.15 -26.49 55.12
N LEU A 775 18.33 -27.12 55.19
CA LEU A 775 19.62 -26.42 55.20
C LEU A 775 19.94 -25.82 53.82
N ILE A 776 19.62 -26.54 52.73
CA ILE A 776 19.73 -26.01 51.36
C ILE A 776 18.81 -24.79 51.19
N SER A 777 17.57 -24.89 51.68
CA SER A 777 16.58 -23.80 51.58
C SER A 777 17.00 -22.57 52.39
N SER A 778 17.49 -22.78 53.61
CA SER A 778 18.02 -21.71 54.46
C SER A 778 19.22 -21.01 53.83
N CYS A 779 20.14 -21.77 53.22
CA CYS A 779 21.28 -21.22 52.48
C CYS A 779 20.83 -20.34 51.29
N LEU A 780 19.82 -20.78 50.53
CA LEU A 780 19.25 -19.99 49.43
C LEU A 780 18.57 -18.71 49.91
N ILE A 781 17.83 -18.76 51.03
CA ILE A 781 17.23 -17.55 51.63
C ILE A 781 18.33 -16.59 52.10
N PHE A 782 19.38 -17.08 52.76
CA PHE A 782 20.53 -16.26 53.13
C PHE A 782 21.21 -15.62 51.91
N ARG A 783 21.26 -16.32 50.77
CA ARG A 783 21.76 -15.76 49.52
C ARG A 783 20.87 -14.62 49.01
N LEU A 784 19.55 -14.77 49.04
CA LEU A 784 18.60 -13.71 48.66
C LEU A 784 18.67 -12.50 49.60
N LEU A 785 18.82 -12.73 50.91
CA LEU A 785 19.02 -11.68 51.90
C LEU A 785 20.35 -10.97 51.70
N TYR A 786 21.42 -11.70 51.40
CA TYR A 786 22.72 -11.11 51.05
C TYR A 786 22.62 -10.24 49.79
N ASP A 787 21.95 -10.72 48.74
CA ASP A 787 21.74 -9.95 47.50
C ASP A 787 20.92 -8.69 47.74
N THR A 788 19.96 -8.75 48.68
CA THR A 788 19.20 -7.59 49.12
C THR A 788 20.08 -6.64 49.93
N ALA A 789 20.91 -7.14 50.86
CA ALA A 789 21.77 -6.34 51.71
C ALA A 789 22.86 -5.59 50.94
N THR A 790 23.37 -6.20 49.86
CA THR A 790 24.46 -5.67 49.02
C THR A 790 23.98 -5.06 47.70
N ASP A 791 22.66 -5.10 47.44
CA ASP A 791 22.04 -4.67 46.18
C ASP A 791 22.68 -5.33 44.94
N ALA A 792 22.91 -6.64 45.01
CA ALA A 792 23.71 -7.39 44.03
C ALA A 792 22.90 -8.17 42.97
N PHE A 793 21.57 -8.00 42.94
CA PHE A 793 20.70 -8.77 42.04
C PHE A 793 20.96 -8.59 40.54
N ASP A 794 21.49 -7.44 40.08
CA ASP A 794 21.79 -7.16 38.67
C ASP A 794 23.28 -7.33 38.30
N LYS A 795 24.17 -7.68 39.25
CA LYS A 795 25.60 -7.84 39.00
C LYS A 795 25.90 -9.30 38.59
N PRO A 796 26.57 -9.56 37.45
CA PRO A 796 27.01 -10.91 37.11
C PRO A 796 28.17 -11.31 38.04
N ASN A 797 27.98 -12.38 38.82
CA ASN A 797 28.94 -13.17 39.60
C ASN A 797 30.11 -12.42 40.29
N ILE A 798 30.16 -12.49 41.62
CA ILE A 798 31.42 -12.41 42.36
C ILE A 798 31.97 -13.84 42.50
N PRO A 799 33.02 -14.27 41.78
CA PRO A 799 33.79 -15.41 42.21
C PRO A 799 34.81 -14.94 43.26
N ASN A 800 34.89 -15.69 44.36
CA ASN A 800 35.87 -15.61 45.45
C ASN A 800 35.50 -14.73 46.66
N LEU A 801 34.65 -15.26 47.53
CA LEU A 801 34.69 -14.92 48.95
C LEU A 801 35.89 -15.67 49.58
N SER A 802 37.09 -15.08 49.55
CA SER A 802 38.23 -15.62 50.30
C SER A 802 37.99 -15.42 51.80
N THR A 803 37.98 -16.51 52.55
CA THR A 803 37.76 -16.58 54.01
C THR A 803 38.82 -15.80 54.81
N PRO A 804 38.44 -14.91 55.76
CA PRO A 804 39.35 -14.40 56.76
C PRO A 804 39.08 -15.09 58.11
N LEU A 805 39.55 -16.33 58.27
CA LEU A 805 39.54 -16.99 59.58
C LEU A 805 40.81 -17.83 59.79
N HIS A 806 41.95 -17.15 59.88
CA HIS A 806 43.15 -17.68 60.55
C HIS A 806 44.14 -16.55 60.85
N ARG A 807 43.93 -15.82 61.94
CA ARG A 807 45.04 -15.12 62.60
C ARG A 807 44.76 -14.86 64.07
N VAL A 808 44.74 -15.93 64.86
CA VAL A 808 44.96 -15.84 66.32
C VAL A 808 45.89 -16.98 66.73
N SER A 809 47.01 -16.57 67.32
CA SER A 809 47.92 -17.32 68.20
C SER A 809 48.95 -18.30 67.61
N SER A 810 50.22 -17.90 67.68
CA SER A 810 51.26 -18.80 68.23
C SER A 810 52.27 -17.97 69.04
N GLU A 811 52.23 -18.12 70.36
CA GLU A 811 53.31 -17.72 71.25
C GLU A 811 54.45 -18.73 71.22
N SER A 812 55.68 -18.20 71.22
CA SER A 812 56.88 -18.71 71.87
C SER A 812 57.37 -20.14 71.55
N LYS A 813 58.59 -20.22 71.00
CA LYS A 813 59.69 -21.08 71.50
C LYS A 813 61.04 -20.61 70.93
N PRO A 814 62.18 -20.96 71.55
CA PRO A 814 63.19 -19.98 71.95
C PRO A 814 64.36 -19.84 70.97
N GLN A 815 65.11 -18.76 71.18
CA GLN A 815 66.35 -18.36 70.53
C GLN A 815 67.44 -19.43 70.52
N THR A 816 68.17 -19.49 69.40
CA THR A 816 69.65 -19.52 69.41
C THR A 816 70.18 -18.63 68.25
N PRO A 817 71.25 -17.85 68.45
CA PRO A 817 71.80 -16.95 67.43
C PRO A 817 73.06 -17.55 66.77
N ASP A 818 73.25 -17.31 65.48
CA ASP A 818 74.51 -16.81 64.90
C ASP A 818 74.43 -16.62 63.37
N SER A 819 74.98 -15.48 62.95
CA SER A 819 75.20 -14.87 61.62
C SER A 819 76.23 -15.61 60.73
N PRO A 820 76.57 -15.16 59.48
CA PRO A 820 75.79 -14.56 58.38
C PRO A 820 76.14 -15.22 56.99
N PRO A 821 76.11 -14.52 55.82
CA PRO A 821 75.49 -14.94 54.55
C PRO A 821 76.44 -15.74 53.61
N ILE A 822 75.99 -16.17 52.41
CA ILE A 822 76.76 -16.13 51.13
C ILE A 822 76.04 -16.88 49.97
N SER A 823 76.07 -16.23 48.79
CA SER A 823 76.03 -16.74 47.41
C SER A 823 74.71 -17.19 46.73
N SER A 824 74.21 -16.31 45.87
CA SER A 824 73.68 -16.60 44.52
C SER A 824 74.74 -17.29 43.60
N PRO A 825 74.49 -17.73 42.33
CA PRO A 825 73.27 -17.66 41.50
C PRO A 825 72.96 -18.93 40.64
N ASN A 826 71.84 -18.89 39.88
CA ASN A 826 71.41 -19.70 38.69
C ASN A 826 70.09 -20.46 38.94
N ARG A 827 69.03 -20.41 38.12
CA ARG A 827 68.78 -19.96 36.73
C ARG A 827 67.27 -19.75 36.54
N ARG A 828 66.91 -18.68 35.82
CA ARG A 828 65.79 -18.47 34.88
C ARG A 828 64.48 -19.30 35.01
N SER A 829 63.36 -18.63 35.24
CA SER A 829 62.22 -18.56 34.29
C SER A 829 61.21 -17.49 34.75
N GLY A 830 60.57 -16.80 33.80
CA GLY A 830 59.94 -15.48 33.98
C GLY A 830 58.65 -15.43 34.82
N PHE A 831 58.53 -14.38 35.62
CA PHE A 831 57.29 -13.93 36.26
C PHE A 831 56.70 -12.77 35.46
N THR A 832 55.52 -12.99 34.86
CA THR A 832 54.59 -11.92 34.48
C THR A 832 53.81 -11.52 35.74
N MET A 833 54.05 -10.32 36.28
CA MET A 833 53.23 -9.75 37.36
C MET A 833 51.87 -9.30 36.79
N ASN A 834 50.78 -9.96 37.22
CA ASN A 834 49.42 -9.44 37.05
C ASN A 834 49.19 -8.32 38.07
N PHE A 835 49.16 -7.07 37.61
CA PHE A 835 48.63 -5.93 38.36
C PHE A 835 47.12 -5.80 38.11
N SER A 836 46.33 -6.73 38.65
CA SER A 836 44.89 -6.52 38.83
C SER A 836 44.64 -6.13 40.29
N PRO A 837 44.02 -4.97 40.59
CA PRO A 837 43.64 -4.64 41.96
C PRO A 837 42.66 -5.70 42.49
N PRO A 838 42.71 -6.04 43.80
CA PRO A 838 41.73 -6.94 44.39
C PRO A 838 40.31 -6.36 44.19
N THR A 839 39.36 -7.24 43.88
CA THR A 839 37.95 -6.87 43.78
C THR A 839 37.52 -6.15 45.06
N PRO A 840 36.89 -4.96 44.97
CA PRO A 840 36.47 -4.24 46.16
C PRO A 840 35.47 -5.08 46.96
N ASP A 841 35.63 -5.09 48.28
CA ASP A 841 34.71 -5.80 49.18
C ASP A 841 33.26 -5.37 48.93
N PRO A 842 32.30 -6.30 49.01
CA PRO A 842 30.89 -5.99 48.78
C PRO A 842 30.41 -4.96 49.82
N MET A 843 30.04 -3.77 49.34
CA MET A 843 29.51 -2.71 50.20
C MET A 843 28.11 -3.09 50.71
N ILE A 844 27.91 -3.03 52.03
CA ILE A 844 26.60 -3.22 52.64
C ILE A 844 25.77 -1.95 52.40
N VAL A 845 24.71 -2.08 51.60
CA VAL A 845 23.78 -0.99 51.26
C VAL A 845 22.62 -0.93 52.25
N HIS A 846 22.15 -2.08 52.72
CA HIS A 846 21.00 -2.21 53.62
C HIS A 846 21.38 -2.95 54.92
N PRO A 847 21.95 -2.26 55.92
CA PRO A 847 22.47 -2.89 57.15
C PRO A 847 21.39 -3.56 58.00
N GLY A 848 20.13 -3.10 57.94
CA GLY A 848 19.02 -3.75 58.63
C GLY A 848 18.85 -5.22 58.21
N VAL A 849 19.05 -5.53 56.92
CA VAL A 849 18.93 -6.91 56.40
C VAL A 849 20.01 -7.80 56.99
N VAL A 850 21.21 -7.25 57.22
CA VAL A 850 22.32 -7.97 57.88
C VAL A 850 21.98 -8.28 59.34
N VAL A 851 21.33 -7.35 60.05
CA VAL A 851 20.81 -7.60 61.40
C VAL A 851 19.76 -8.72 61.39
N SER A 852 18.87 -8.72 60.39
CA SER A 852 17.91 -9.82 60.22
C SER A 852 18.60 -11.16 59.96
N MET A 853 19.63 -11.20 59.11
CA MET A 853 20.44 -12.41 58.88
C MET A 853 21.09 -12.90 60.19
N HIS A 854 21.66 -11.99 60.98
CA HIS A 854 22.25 -12.32 62.28
C HIS A 854 21.22 -12.95 63.24
N HIS A 855 20.00 -12.40 63.31
CA HIS A 855 18.91 -12.96 64.13
C HIS A 855 18.34 -14.30 63.61
N LEU A 856 18.65 -14.70 62.38
CA LEU A 856 18.25 -15.98 61.79
C LEU A 856 19.31 -17.07 61.98
N LEU A 857 20.56 -16.72 62.28
CA LEU A 857 21.66 -17.69 62.46
C LEU A 857 21.36 -18.78 63.51
N PRO A 858 20.80 -18.46 64.71
CA PRO A 858 20.50 -19.48 65.71
C PRO A 858 19.43 -20.49 65.23
N SER A 859 18.64 -20.11 64.23
CA SER A 859 17.55 -20.89 63.67
C SER A 859 17.99 -21.84 62.54
N ILE A 860 19.28 -21.89 62.19
CA ILE A 860 19.84 -22.84 61.21
C ILE A 860 20.31 -24.09 61.97
N ARG A 861 19.37 -24.99 62.31
CA ARG A 861 19.65 -26.30 62.93
C ARG A 861 18.72 -27.37 62.36
N TYR A 862 19.22 -28.59 62.20
CA TYR A 862 18.42 -29.75 61.80
C TYR A 862 18.38 -30.79 62.93
N ASP A 863 17.24 -30.92 63.61
CA ASP A 863 17.11 -31.69 64.86
C ASP A 863 17.38 -33.20 64.71
N ALA A 864 17.34 -33.75 63.49
CA ALA A 864 17.68 -35.15 63.21
C ALA A 864 19.19 -35.40 63.00
N SER A 865 20.02 -34.34 62.94
CA SER A 865 21.49 -34.43 62.97
C SER A 865 22.10 -33.15 63.59
N PRO A 866 22.34 -33.09 64.92
CA PRO A 866 22.83 -31.89 65.60
C PRO A 866 24.23 -31.40 65.20
N GLN A 867 24.93 -32.17 64.37
CA GLN A 867 26.32 -31.91 63.93
C GLN A 867 26.41 -31.30 62.51
N CYS A 868 25.29 -31.05 61.81
CA CYS A 868 25.25 -30.42 60.48
C CYS A 868 24.64 -29.02 60.50
#